data_AF-A0A066Y083-F1
#
_entry.id   AF-A0A066Y083-F1
#
_cell.length_a   1.000
_cell.length_b   1.000
_cell.length_c   1.000
_cell.angle_alpha   90.00
_cell.angle_beta   90.00
_cell.angle_gamma   90.00
#
_symmetry.space_group_name_H-M   'P 1'
#
loop_
_entity.id
_entity.type
_entity.pdbx_description
1 polymer ?
#
loop_
_entity_poly.entity_id
_entity_poly.type
_entity_poly.pdbx_seq_one_letter_code
_entity_poly.pdbx_strand_id
1 'polypeptide(L)'
;MPLCKACSRLDLGNLLDEDDELQDLVLHDSVAVFRESALFCDLCRLFYNSITDKLQGEQISIDEAAWSEPNSRVILRGIQYQDEDHGPCGLFWVKVRCDRLSPGAYSYFGLYPEEGTPGWEGVIIGRPIKPPREQISLVRDWVKSCDENHKDCHSDPCPLPTRVIDVGLEGHREPRLVVTGGAVGRYMTLSHCWGLHPVICTTSKTIQDHLEALPLEKLPPTFRDAVLITRSLGIQYLWIDSLCIIQDSKEDWELESVKMGTIYASSYLTIAASASQDSTGGCFMPRNTSRDVKVMFTVRDSGDSRPTSVFVRPRPRDFGDLPKSTLHSRAWVTQERLLSARMIHYDTDQLLWECRESRLTEDGVPVDAFGGQNLAWDERLHLSYPFAQSRLPTSQFVWDWYDMVAAYSSRGITKSYDRLPALSGLAKVMEECTGQKYVAGLWQFHLGYGLLWRRSEQWLRKPADDYRAPSWSWASLEGCVSVPEIASMLTSGNEMEVMIDIVDVQTTPLGLDPRGMLRSGYLKLKGKLKTADPRVDPATPGHKWFAKYREELAIEFLNYNGKMVGLAFFDEEYSGGKERSLHYLQVVRRQMEPSRWHGLLLEPTGETNQFRRVGFCRTEEFPSRNWFADAEEETITIV
;
A
#
# COMPACT_ATOMS: atom_id res chain seq x y z
N MET A 1 -32.03 -8.19 -18.95
CA MET A 1 -33.09 -7.36 -19.58
C MET A 1 -32.65 -6.94 -20.99
N PRO A 2 -33.57 -6.57 -21.89
CA PRO A 2 -33.18 -6.09 -23.22
C PRO A 2 -32.47 -4.73 -23.16
N LEU A 3 -31.73 -4.39 -24.22
CA LEU A 3 -31.14 -3.05 -24.39
C LEU A 3 -32.23 -2.02 -24.78
N CYS A 4 -32.11 -0.77 -24.31
CA CYS A 4 -32.97 0.32 -24.80
C CYS A 4 -32.63 0.69 -26.26
N LYS A 5 -33.47 1.51 -26.90
CA LYS A 5 -33.26 1.94 -28.30
C LYS A 5 -31.89 2.57 -28.55
N ALA A 6 -31.39 3.39 -27.62
CA ALA A 6 -30.06 4.00 -27.72
C ALA A 6 -28.95 2.94 -27.63
N CYS A 7 -28.94 2.12 -26.58
CA CYS A 7 -27.95 1.05 -26.39
C CYS A 7 -27.99 -0.03 -27.48
N SER A 8 -29.16 -0.33 -28.05
CA SER A 8 -29.29 -1.32 -29.14
C SER A 8 -28.67 -0.87 -30.46
N ARG A 9 -28.47 0.45 -30.62
CA ARG A 9 -27.81 1.07 -31.78
C ARG A 9 -26.37 1.45 -31.50
N LEU A 10 -25.91 1.25 -30.27
CA LEU A 10 -24.55 1.55 -29.87
C LEU A 10 -23.60 0.55 -30.53
N ASP A 11 -22.64 1.09 -31.26
CA ASP A 11 -21.49 0.36 -31.77
C ASP A 11 -20.24 1.00 -31.19
N LEU A 12 -19.53 0.27 -30.34
CA LEU A 12 -18.34 0.75 -29.67
C LEU A 12 -17.14 0.90 -30.62
N GLY A 13 -17.18 0.28 -31.80
CA GLY A 13 -16.17 0.51 -32.85
C GLY A 13 -16.17 1.96 -33.35
N ASN A 14 -17.28 2.69 -33.19
CA ASN A 14 -17.36 4.12 -33.53
C ASN A 14 -16.74 5.04 -32.48
N LEU A 15 -16.12 4.51 -31.42
CA LEU A 15 -15.25 5.32 -30.54
C LEU A 15 -13.91 5.64 -31.20
N LEU A 16 -13.59 4.94 -32.30
CA LEU A 16 -12.47 5.20 -33.17
C LEU A 16 -13.02 5.79 -34.47
N ASP A 17 -12.36 6.81 -35.01
CA ASP A 17 -12.70 7.35 -36.34
C ASP A 17 -12.01 6.56 -37.46
N GLU A 18 -11.92 7.14 -38.67
CA GLU A 18 -11.28 6.48 -39.81
C GLU A 18 -9.74 6.45 -39.72
N ASP A 19 -9.16 7.32 -38.88
CA ASP A 19 -7.72 7.44 -38.65
C ASP A 19 -7.31 6.78 -37.30
N ASP A 20 -8.21 5.96 -36.72
CA ASP A 20 -8.09 5.34 -35.40
C ASP A 20 -7.94 6.33 -34.22
N GLU A 21 -8.34 7.59 -34.41
CA GLU A 21 -8.36 8.60 -33.36
C GLU A 21 -9.61 8.47 -32.47
N LEU A 22 -9.44 8.77 -31.18
CA LEU A 22 -10.50 8.68 -30.18
C LEU A 22 -11.56 9.78 -30.36
N GLN A 23 -12.82 9.38 -30.52
CA GLN A 23 -13.98 10.27 -30.54
C GLN A 23 -14.99 9.99 -29.43
N ASP A 24 -15.75 11.03 -29.07
CA ASP A 24 -16.81 10.97 -28.05
C ASP A 24 -18.15 10.56 -28.69
N LEU A 25 -18.84 9.60 -28.07
CA LEU A 25 -20.19 9.20 -28.46
C LEU A 25 -21.21 9.65 -27.41
N VAL A 26 -22.29 10.30 -27.84
CA VAL A 26 -23.41 10.66 -26.96
C VAL A 26 -24.37 9.47 -26.88
N LEU A 27 -24.48 8.84 -25.72
CA LEU A 27 -25.41 7.72 -25.49
C LEU A 27 -26.82 8.22 -25.15
N HIS A 28 -26.92 9.25 -24.31
CA HIS A 28 -28.19 9.89 -23.95
C HIS A 28 -28.02 11.41 -23.92
N ASP A 29 -29.05 12.13 -24.38
CA ASP A 29 -29.05 13.60 -24.43
C ASP A 29 -29.17 14.25 -23.05
N SER A 30 -29.77 13.55 -22.08
CA SER A 30 -29.90 14.00 -20.69
C SER A 30 -29.70 12.87 -19.68
N VAL A 31 -29.22 13.21 -18.48
CA VAL A 31 -29.06 12.27 -17.36
C VAL A 31 -30.43 11.77 -16.86
N ALA A 32 -31.50 12.56 -17.02
CA ALA A 32 -32.88 12.12 -16.74
C ALA A 32 -33.27 10.87 -17.54
N VAL A 33 -33.08 10.92 -18.86
CA VAL A 33 -33.42 9.81 -19.77
C VAL A 33 -32.55 8.59 -19.48
N PHE A 34 -31.29 8.82 -19.12
CA PHE A 34 -30.37 7.77 -18.70
C PHE A 34 -30.86 7.05 -17.42
N ARG A 35 -31.29 7.79 -16.41
CA ARG A 35 -31.86 7.25 -15.16
C ARG A 35 -33.11 6.42 -15.42
N GLU A 36 -34.02 6.92 -16.25
CA GLU A 36 -35.23 6.17 -16.63
C GLU A 36 -34.87 4.90 -17.40
N SER A 37 -33.92 4.98 -18.33
CA SER A 37 -33.46 3.85 -19.13
C SER A 37 -32.82 2.74 -18.28
N ALA A 38 -32.12 3.09 -17.19
CA ALA A 38 -31.53 2.13 -16.25
C ALA A 38 -32.56 1.21 -15.56
N LEU A 39 -33.85 1.59 -15.55
CA LEU A 39 -34.92 0.75 -14.99
C LEU A 39 -35.24 -0.47 -15.87
N PHE A 40 -34.94 -0.43 -17.18
CA PHE A 40 -35.30 -1.50 -18.12
C PHE A 40 -34.19 -1.92 -19.10
N CYS A 41 -33.04 -1.22 -19.13
CA CYS A 41 -31.88 -1.54 -19.97
C CYS A 41 -30.69 -2.00 -19.15
N ASP A 42 -30.13 -3.18 -19.47
CA ASP A 42 -28.98 -3.73 -18.73
C ASP A 42 -27.73 -2.85 -18.85
N LEU A 43 -27.41 -2.33 -20.04
CA LEU A 43 -26.24 -1.46 -20.23
C LEU A 43 -26.39 -0.13 -19.49
N CYS A 44 -27.57 0.51 -19.58
CA CYS A 44 -27.83 1.74 -18.84
C CYS A 44 -27.75 1.49 -17.34
N ARG A 45 -28.29 0.37 -16.84
CA ARG A 45 -28.21 -0.02 -15.43
C ARG A 45 -26.77 -0.22 -14.98
N LEU A 46 -25.96 -0.91 -15.78
CA LEU A 46 -24.56 -1.15 -15.49
C LEU A 46 -23.81 0.18 -15.32
N PHE A 47 -23.97 1.09 -16.27
CA PHE A 47 -23.35 2.41 -16.25
C PHE A 47 -23.87 3.26 -15.09
N TYR A 48 -25.18 3.30 -14.89
CA TYR A 48 -25.83 4.12 -13.86
C TYR A 48 -25.36 3.71 -12.48
N ASN A 49 -25.50 2.42 -12.13
CA ASN A 49 -25.10 1.91 -10.82
C ASN A 49 -23.61 2.14 -10.55
N SER A 50 -22.74 1.89 -11.54
CA SER A 50 -21.30 2.08 -11.34
C SER A 50 -20.92 3.54 -11.09
N ILE A 51 -21.62 4.50 -11.70
CA ILE A 51 -21.38 5.94 -11.47
C ILE A 51 -21.96 6.35 -10.10
N THR A 52 -23.18 5.94 -9.76
CA THR A 52 -23.82 6.32 -8.50
C THR A 52 -23.12 5.69 -7.29
N ASP A 53 -22.72 4.43 -7.39
CA ASP A 53 -22.00 3.71 -6.31
C ASP A 53 -20.65 4.38 -6.04
N LYS A 54 -19.94 4.82 -7.10
CA LYS A 54 -18.70 5.58 -6.98
C LYS A 54 -18.93 6.93 -6.28
N LEU A 55 -19.89 7.72 -6.76
CA LEU A 55 -20.20 9.04 -6.17
C LEU A 55 -20.60 8.93 -4.70
N GLN A 56 -21.39 7.91 -4.34
CA GLN A 56 -21.78 7.63 -2.97
C GLN A 56 -20.58 7.19 -2.11
N GLY A 57 -19.73 6.31 -2.64
CA GLY A 57 -18.52 5.84 -1.94
C GLY A 57 -17.50 6.94 -1.69
N GLU A 58 -17.37 7.89 -2.61
CA GLU A 58 -16.48 9.05 -2.51
C GLU A 58 -17.13 10.25 -1.76
N GLN A 59 -18.36 10.08 -1.26
CA GLN A 59 -19.14 11.14 -0.58
C GLN A 59 -19.26 12.43 -1.40
N ILE A 60 -19.30 12.32 -2.73
CA ILE A 60 -19.37 13.46 -3.64
C ILE A 60 -20.82 13.93 -3.73
N SER A 61 -21.06 15.22 -3.45
CA SER A 61 -22.37 15.84 -3.63
C SER A 61 -22.77 15.85 -5.11
N ILE A 62 -24.02 15.47 -5.37
CA ILE A 62 -24.62 15.51 -6.70
C ILE A 62 -25.39 16.83 -6.86
N ASP A 63 -25.26 17.47 -8.02
CA ASP A 63 -26.12 18.60 -8.37
C ASP A 63 -27.52 18.08 -8.72
N GLU A 64 -28.48 18.28 -7.81
CA GLU A 64 -29.86 17.84 -8.01
C GLU A 64 -30.53 18.56 -9.20
N ALA A 65 -30.09 19.77 -9.56
CA ALA A 65 -30.61 20.50 -10.71
C ALA A 65 -30.16 19.87 -12.04
N ALA A 66 -28.95 19.28 -12.07
CA ALA A 66 -28.38 18.65 -13.25
C ALA A 66 -29.20 17.45 -13.76
N TRP A 67 -29.95 16.77 -12.87
CA TRP A 67 -30.90 15.73 -13.27
C TRP A 67 -32.00 16.25 -14.20
N SER A 68 -32.43 17.51 -14.02
CA SER A 68 -33.52 18.11 -14.77
C SER A 68 -33.04 18.96 -15.96
N GLU A 69 -31.73 19.09 -16.15
CA GLU A 69 -31.16 19.86 -17.25
C GLU A 69 -31.31 19.13 -18.60
N PRO A 70 -31.94 19.75 -19.62
CA PRO A 70 -32.16 19.11 -20.93
C PRO A 70 -30.88 18.75 -21.71
N ASN A 71 -29.75 19.40 -21.40
CA ASN A 71 -28.47 19.24 -22.10
C ASN A 71 -27.40 18.52 -21.24
N SER A 72 -27.81 17.78 -20.21
CA SER A 72 -26.90 16.99 -19.36
C SER A 72 -26.53 15.66 -20.03
N ARG A 73 -25.71 15.72 -21.08
CA ARG A 73 -25.38 14.53 -21.90
C ARG A 73 -24.63 13.45 -21.12
N VAL A 74 -24.91 12.20 -21.49
CA VAL A 74 -24.11 11.02 -21.09
C VAL A 74 -23.20 10.65 -22.24
N ILE A 75 -21.90 10.80 -22.03
CA ILE A 75 -20.87 10.69 -23.08
C ILE A 75 -20.00 9.46 -22.83
N LEU A 76 -19.73 8.70 -23.88
CA LEU A 76 -18.78 7.59 -23.91
C LEU A 76 -17.52 8.05 -24.63
N ARG A 77 -16.36 7.73 -24.05
CA ARG A 77 -15.05 7.99 -24.66
C ARG A 77 -14.19 6.75 -24.57
N GLY A 78 -13.60 6.33 -25.69
CA GLY A 78 -12.65 5.22 -25.70
C GLY A 78 -11.31 5.60 -25.04
N ILE A 79 -10.57 4.59 -24.58
CA ILE A 79 -9.20 4.74 -24.08
C ILE A 79 -8.32 3.66 -24.72
N GLN A 80 -7.34 4.12 -25.50
CA GLN A 80 -6.33 3.29 -26.13
C GLN A 80 -5.07 3.23 -25.27
N TYR A 81 -4.42 2.06 -25.26
CA TYR A 81 -3.10 1.91 -24.66
C TYR A 81 -2.05 2.33 -25.68
N GLN A 82 -1.02 3.02 -25.23
CA GLN A 82 0.16 3.32 -26.01
C GLN A 82 1.31 2.51 -25.44
N ASP A 83 1.95 1.68 -26.27
CA ASP A 83 3.15 0.94 -25.87
C ASP A 83 4.40 1.83 -25.79
N GLU A 84 5.53 1.20 -25.46
CA GLU A 84 6.85 1.84 -25.38
C GLU A 84 7.29 2.47 -26.70
N ASP A 85 6.79 1.98 -27.85
CA ASP A 85 7.07 2.51 -29.19
C ASP A 85 6.07 3.62 -29.60
N HIS A 86 5.17 4.02 -28.69
CA HIS A 86 4.12 5.02 -28.87
C HIS A 86 3.11 4.67 -29.98
N GLY A 87 2.95 3.39 -30.30
CA GLY A 87 1.90 2.89 -31.18
C GLY A 87 0.59 2.65 -30.41
N PRO A 88 -0.60 2.89 -31.00
CA PRO A 88 -1.86 2.50 -30.39
C PRO A 88 -2.00 0.97 -30.37
N CYS A 89 -2.20 0.38 -29.19
CA CYS A 89 -2.27 -1.08 -29.01
C CYS A 89 -3.70 -1.62 -28.82
N GLY A 90 -4.69 -0.90 -29.34
CA GLY A 90 -6.10 -1.26 -29.19
C GLY A 90 -6.77 -0.65 -27.95
N LEU A 91 -8.09 -0.76 -27.94
CA LEU A 91 -8.98 -0.21 -26.93
C LEU A 91 -9.01 -1.13 -25.71
N PHE A 92 -8.70 -0.59 -24.52
CA PHE A 92 -8.84 -1.36 -23.28
C PHE A 92 -10.06 -0.94 -22.46
N TRP A 93 -10.43 0.36 -22.45
CA TRP A 93 -11.58 0.87 -21.68
C TRP A 93 -12.50 1.82 -22.44
N VAL A 94 -13.71 1.94 -21.90
CA VAL A 94 -14.64 3.04 -22.19
C VAL A 94 -14.87 3.83 -20.91
N LYS A 95 -14.67 5.15 -20.96
CA LYS A 95 -15.08 6.09 -19.92
C LYS A 95 -16.49 6.57 -20.21
N VAL A 96 -17.41 6.35 -19.27
CA VAL A 96 -18.76 6.92 -19.31
C VAL A 96 -18.81 8.11 -18.36
N ARG A 97 -19.18 9.29 -18.85
CA ARG A 97 -19.20 10.54 -18.07
C ARG A 97 -20.53 11.28 -18.16
N CYS A 98 -20.91 11.90 -17.04
CA CYS A 98 -22.07 12.77 -16.89
C CYS A 98 -21.59 14.17 -16.44
N ASP A 99 -21.03 14.94 -17.37
CA ASP A 99 -20.27 16.18 -17.07
C ASP A 99 -21.03 17.22 -16.24
N ARG A 100 -22.37 17.25 -16.35
CA ARG A 100 -23.22 18.22 -15.63
C ARG A 100 -23.58 17.75 -14.21
N LEU A 101 -23.45 16.46 -13.91
CA LEU A 101 -23.88 15.90 -12.62
C LEU A 101 -22.91 16.20 -11.48
N SER A 102 -21.61 16.07 -11.76
CA SER A 102 -20.47 16.40 -10.89
C SER A 102 -19.16 16.18 -11.67
N PRO A 103 -18.07 16.90 -11.36
CA PRO A 103 -16.74 16.60 -11.93
C PRO A 103 -16.29 15.14 -11.72
N GLY A 104 -16.77 14.49 -10.65
CA GLY A 104 -16.47 13.09 -10.33
C GLY A 104 -17.40 12.07 -10.99
N ALA A 105 -18.46 12.51 -11.69
CA ALA A 105 -19.53 11.67 -12.23
C ALA A 105 -19.11 10.94 -13.52
N TYR A 106 -18.13 10.06 -13.39
CA TYR A 106 -17.69 9.18 -14.45
C TYR A 106 -17.21 7.83 -13.90
N SER A 107 -17.30 6.79 -14.71
CA SER A 107 -16.74 5.47 -14.40
C SER A 107 -16.11 4.85 -15.64
N TYR A 108 -15.20 3.90 -15.42
CA TYR A 108 -14.47 3.18 -16.46
C TYR A 108 -15.01 1.76 -16.60
N PHE A 109 -15.02 1.26 -17.84
CA PHE A 109 -15.56 -0.05 -18.17
C PHE A 109 -14.57 -0.85 -19.02
N GLY A 110 -14.34 -2.10 -18.61
CA GLY A 110 -13.57 -3.12 -19.32
C GLY A 110 -14.30 -3.61 -20.57
N LEU A 111 -13.55 -3.85 -21.64
CA LEU A 111 -14.03 -4.53 -22.84
C LEU A 111 -13.30 -5.86 -23.01
N TYR A 112 -14.02 -6.89 -23.41
CA TYR A 112 -13.40 -8.15 -23.82
C TYR A 112 -14.23 -8.86 -24.89
N PRO A 113 -13.58 -9.59 -25.82
CA PRO A 113 -14.27 -10.34 -26.85
C PRO A 113 -14.81 -11.67 -26.33
N GLU A 114 -15.76 -12.26 -27.06
CA GLU A 114 -16.21 -13.63 -26.80
C GLU A 114 -15.06 -14.62 -27.06
N GLU A 115 -14.87 -15.56 -26.15
CA GLU A 115 -13.73 -16.49 -26.17
C GLU A 115 -13.70 -17.32 -27.46
N GLY A 116 -12.52 -17.43 -28.07
CA GLY A 116 -12.32 -18.16 -29.33
C GLY A 116 -12.69 -17.37 -30.60
N THR A 117 -13.11 -16.10 -30.49
CA THR A 117 -13.33 -15.25 -31.67
C THR A 117 -11.99 -14.75 -32.22
N PRO A 118 -11.66 -14.94 -33.51
CA PRO A 118 -10.39 -14.46 -34.09
C PRO A 118 -10.41 -12.97 -34.46
N GLY A 119 -9.22 -12.37 -34.58
CA GLY A 119 -9.00 -11.01 -35.13
C GLY A 119 -9.20 -9.85 -34.15
N TRP A 120 -9.10 -10.09 -32.84
CA TRP A 120 -9.13 -9.04 -31.81
C TRP A 120 -7.75 -8.61 -31.34
N GLU A 121 -6.71 -9.34 -31.75
CA GLU A 121 -5.31 -9.04 -31.46
C GLU A 121 -5.00 -7.62 -31.96
N GLY A 122 -4.55 -6.75 -31.05
CA GLY A 122 -4.28 -5.33 -31.33
C GLY A 122 -5.52 -4.41 -31.38
N VAL A 123 -6.75 -4.95 -31.27
CA VAL A 123 -7.99 -4.14 -31.30
C VAL A 123 -8.59 -4.00 -29.90
N ILE A 124 -8.69 -5.09 -29.13
CA ILE A 124 -9.15 -5.09 -27.75
C ILE A 124 -8.16 -5.87 -26.90
N ILE A 125 -7.68 -5.24 -25.84
CA ILE A 125 -6.66 -5.82 -24.94
C ILE A 125 -7.30 -6.74 -23.90
N GLY A 126 -8.47 -6.36 -23.38
CA GLY A 126 -9.08 -7.03 -22.24
C GLY A 126 -9.58 -8.45 -22.55
N ARG A 127 -9.51 -9.32 -21.53
CA ARG A 127 -9.86 -10.74 -21.58
C ARG A 127 -11.01 -11.09 -20.61
N PRO A 128 -11.74 -12.18 -20.84
CA PRO A 128 -12.74 -12.69 -19.90
C PRO A 128 -12.11 -13.02 -18.55
N ILE A 129 -12.76 -12.59 -17.47
CA ILE A 129 -12.44 -13.02 -16.09
C ILE A 129 -13.33 -14.22 -15.78
N LYS A 130 -12.74 -15.30 -15.26
CA LYS A 130 -13.46 -16.54 -14.96
C LYS A 130 -13.47 -16.81 -13.46
N PRO A 131 -14.26 -17.77 -12.97
CA PRO A 131 -14.17 -18.20 -11.57
C PRO A 131 -12.73 -18.60 -11.21
N PRO A 132 -12.19 -18.20 -10.04
CA PRO A 132 -10.80 -18.46 -9.66
C PRO A 132 -10.36 -19.92 -9.76
N ARG A 133 -11.27 -20.88 -9.50
CA ARG A 133 -10.99 -22.33 -9.57
C ARG A 133 -10.68 -22.80 -10.98
N GLU A 134 -11.21 -22.12 -11.99
CA GLU A 134 -11.00 -22.43 -13.40
C GLU A 134 -9.72 -21.78 -13.94
N GLN A 135 -9.10 -20.86 -13.18
CA GLN A 135 -7.93 -20.09 -13.57
C GLN A 135 -6.60 -20.67 -13.07
N ILE A 136 -6.60 -21.91 -12.57
CA ILE A 136 -5.37 -22.58 -12.13
C ILE A 136 -4.37 -22.75 -13.29
N SER A 137 -4.85 -22.94 -14.53
CA SER A 137 -3.97 -22.98 -15.71
C SER A 137 -3.29 -21.63 -15.95
N LEU A 138 -4.02 -20.51 -15.83
CA LEU A 138 -3.47 -19.17 -15.98
C LEU A 138 -2.36 -18.90 -14.96
N VAL A 139 -2.59 -19.26 -13.69
CA VAL A 139 -1.55 -19.13 -12.64
C VAL A 139 -0.33 -19.99 -12.96
N ARG A 140 -0.52 -21.22 -13.47
CA ARG A 140 0.58 -22.08 -13.90
C ARG A 140 1.37 -21.47 -15.06
N ASP A 141 0.69 -20.86 -16.02
CA ASP A 141 1.33 -20.21 -17.17
C ASP A 141 2.14 -18.97 -16.75
N TRP A 142 1.62 -18.17 -15.82
CA TRP A 142 2.37 -17.05 -15.22
C TRP A 142 3.61 -17.52 -14.45
N VAL A 143 3.47 -18.55 -13.63
CA VAL A 143 4.59 -19.17 -12.91
C VAL A 143 5.65 -19.68 -13.89
N LYS A 144 5.23 -20.42 -14.92
CA LYS A 144 6.13 -20.97 -15.95
C LYS A 144 6.85 -19.87 -16.71
N SER A 145 6.12 -18.85 -17.18
CA SER A 145 6.72 -17.70 -17.87
C SER A 145 7.75 -16.99 -16.99
N CYS A 146 7.45 -16.83 -15.70
CA CYS A 146 8.39 -16.24 -14.74
C CYS A 146 9.62 -17.14 -14.51
N ASP A 147 9.45 -18.45 -14.37
CA ASP A 147 10.56 -19.41 -14.25
C ASP A 147 11.45 -19.46 -15.50
N GLU A 148 10.90 -19.19 -16.69
CA GLU A 148 11.66 -19.25 -17.95
C GLU A 148 12.34 -17.91 -18.30
N ASN A 149 11.75 -16.78 -17.90
CA ASN A 149 12.16 -15.45 -18.40
C ASN A 149 12.73 -14.51 -17.33
N HIS A 150 12.45 -14.70 -16.03
CA HIS A 150 12.83 -13.75 -14.97
C HIS A 150 13.96 -14.28 -14.09
N LYS A 151 15.15 -13.70 -14.25
CA LYS A 151 16.37 -14.14 -13.56
C LYS A 151 16.33 -13.88 -12.06
N ASP A 152 15.79 -12.74 -11.64
CA ASP A 152 15.74 -12.33 -10.24
C ASP A 152 14.63 -13.05 -9.46
N CYS A 153 13.78 -13.80 -10.17
CA CYS A 153 12.67 -14.56 -9.61
C CYS A 153 12.95 -16.06 -9.42
N HIS A 154 14.10 -16.57 -9.87
CA HIS A 154 14.41 -17.99 -9.73
C HIS A 154 14.52 -18.42 -8.27
N SER A 155 13.62 -19.31 -7.84
CA SER A 155 13.67 -19.96 -6.52
C SER A 155 14.20 -21.39 -6.67
N ASP A 156 15.51 -21.55 -6.47
CA ASP A 156 16.10 -22.86 -6.23
C ASP A 156 15.53 -23.49 -4.94
N PRO A 157 15.50 -24.83 -4.83
CA PRO A 157 15.18 -25.48 -3.57
C PRO A 157 16.02 -24.90 -2.43
N CYS A 158 15.35 -24.48 -1.37
CA CYS A 158 15.97 -23.80 -0.24
C CYS A 158 15.72 -24.59 1.05
N PRO A 159 16.47 -24.30 2.14
CA PRO A 159 16.15 -24.86 3.45
C PRO A 159 14.70 -24.56 3.81
N LEU A 160 13.94 -25.59 4.12
CA LEU A 160 12.55 -25.45 4.54
C LEU A 160 12.49 -24.75 5.91
N PRO A 161 11.40 -24.01 6.20
CA PRO A 161 11.12 -23.50 7.53
C PRO A 161 11.15 -24.61 8.58
N THR A 162 11.28 -24.24 9.87
CA THR A 162 11.32 -25.19 11.00
C THR A 162 10.20 -26.23 10.92
N ARG A 163 9.01 -25.77 10.55
CA ARG A 163 7.83 -26.60 10.28
C ARG A 163 7.15 -26.14 8.99
N VAL A 164 6.62 -27.10 8.25
CA VAL A 164 5.79 -26.88 7.07
C VAL A 164 4.62 -27.87 7.07
N ILE A 165 3.59 -27.58 6.30
CA ILE A 165 2.50 -28.49 6.00
C ILE A 165 2.90 -29.31 4.78
N ASP A 166 3.07 -30.62 4.94
CA ASP A 166 3.18 -31.57 3.83
C ASP A 166 1.78 -31.80 3.27
N VAL A 167 1.47 -31.13 2.15
CA VAL A 167 0.19 -31.27 1.48
C VAL A 167 0.16 -32.49 0.56
N GLY A 168 1.29 -33.15 0.30
CA GLY A 168 1.40 -34.21 -0.70
C GLY A 168 1.25 -33.70 -2.14
N LEU A 169 1.70 -34.51 -3.11
CA LEU A 169 1.58 -34.20 -4.54
C LEU A 169 0.33 -34.83 -5.18
N GLU A 170 -0.18 -35.90 -4.57
CA GLU A 170 -1.35 -36.64 -5.04
C GLU A 170 -2.55 -36.32 -4.12
N GLY A 171 -3.68 -35.93 -4.70
CA GLY A 171 -4.83 -35.33 -4.01
C GLY A 171 -5.55 -36.20 -2.96
N HIS A 172 -5.07 -37.41 -2.69
CA HIS A 172 -5.68 -38.37 -1.77
C HIS A 172 -5.05 -38.39 -0.38
N ARG A 173 -3.85 -37.81 -0.19
CA ARG A 173 -3.20 -37.78 1.13
C ARG A 173 -3.75 -36.63 1.96
N GLU A 174 -4.06 -36.86 3.22
CA GLU A 174 -4.40 -35.76 4.13
C GLU A 174 -3.15 -34.89 4.40
N PRO A 175 -3.28 -33.55 4.40
CA PRO A 175 -2.20 -32.67 4.83
C PRO A 175 -1.79 -32.97 6.27
N ARG A 176 -0.55 -32.68 6.63
CA ARG A 176 -0.07 -32.76 8.02
C ARG A 176 1.09 -31.83 8.24
N LEU A 177 1.28 -31.40 9.48
CA LEU A 177 2.45 -30.65 9.90
C LEU A 177 3.67 -31.57 9.91
N VAL A 178 4.83 -31.04 9.52
CA VAL A 178 6.11 -31.77 9.52
C VAL A 178 7.20 -30.87 10.08
N VAL A 179 7.96 -31.38 11.04
CA VAL A 179 9.23 -30.78 11.48
C VAL A 179 10.31 -31.16 10.47
N THR A 180 10.91 -30.16 9.84
CA THR A 180 11.72 -30.40 8.62
C THR A 180 13.15 -30.83 8.91
N GLY A 181 13.68 -30.51 10.10
CA GLY A 181 15.07 -30.79 10.46
C GLY A 181 16.10 -30.12 9.53
N GLY A 182 15.72 -29.04 8.83
CA GLY A 182 16.58 -28.38 7.85
C GLY A 182 16.63 -29.04 6.48
N ALA A 183 15.65 -29.90 6.14
CA ALA A 183 15.50 -30.43 4.80
C ALA A 183 15.40 -29.32 3.74
N VAL A 184 15.80 -29.63 2.51
CA VAL A 184 15.79 -28.69 1.38
C VAL A 184 14.64 -29.04 0.44
N GLY A 185 13.90 -28.04 -0.02
CA GLY A 185 12.79 -28.23 -0.94
C GLY A 185 12.16 -26.93 -1.40
N ARG A 186 11.14 -27.03 -2.26
CA ARG A 186 10.29 -25.89 -2.62
C ARG A 186 9.05 -25.90 -1.74
N TYR A 187 8.65 -24.73 -1.26
CA TYR A 187 7.42 -24.54 -0.51
C TYR A 187 6.73 -23.25 -0.94
N MET A 188 5.43 -23.19 -0.69
CA MET A 188 4.63 -21.97 -0.85
C MET A 188 4.27 -21.41 0.52
N THR A 189 3.88 -20.14 0.57
CA THR A 189 3.39 -19.48 1.78
C THR A 189 1.97 -18.96 1.56
N LEU A 190 1.19 -18.83 2.64
CA LEU A 190 -0.14 -18.21 2.61
C LEU A 190 -0.14 -16.91 3.42
N SER A 191 -0.36 -15.80 2.73
CA SER A 191 -0.70 -14.50 3.32
C SER A 191 -2.23 -14.40 3.45
N HIS A 192 -2.73 -14.28 4.68
CA HIS A 192 -4.17 -14.24 4.95
C HIS A 192 -4.53 -13.38 6.17
N CYS A 193 -5.79 -12.98 6.25
CA CYS A 193 -6.36 -12.34 7.43
C CYS A 193 -6.75 -13.39 8.47
N TRP A 194 -6.34 -13.18 9.73
CA TRP A 194 -6.84 -14.01 10.83
C TRP A 194 -8.29 -13.67 11.17
N GLY A 195 -8.67 -12.40 11.02
CA GLY A 195 -10.02 -11.92 11.29
C GLY A 195 -10.41 -11.94 12.77
N LEU A 196 -11.72 -11.90 13.02
CA LEU A 196 -12.31 -11.94 14.37
C LEU A 196 -12.75 -13.36 14.78
N HIS A 197 -12.84 -14.29 13.82
CA HIS A 197 -13.21 -15.68 14.08
C HIS A 197 -12.00 -16.51 14.55
N PRO A 198 -12.21 -17.55 15.38
CA PRO A 198 -11.13 -18.44 15.78
C PRO A 198 -10.46 -19.09 14.56
N VAL A 199 -9.17 -18.84 14.40
CA VAL A 199 -8.33 -19.50 13.39
C VAL A 199 -7.82 -20.82 13.95
N ILE A 200 -7.71 -21.85 13.10
CA ILE A 200 -7.04 -23.09 13.49
C ILE A 200 -5.56 -22.77 13.72
N CYS A 201 -5.11 -22.96 14.96
CA CYS A 201 -3.76 -22.66 15.38
C CYS A 201 -3.06 -23.90 15.93
N THR A 202 -1.76 -24.01 15.68
CA THR A 202 -0.90 -24.94 16.40
C THR A 202 -0.58 -24.37 17.76
N THR A 203 -0.86 -25.14 18.80
CA THR A 203 -0.53 -24.85 20.20
C THR A 203 0.19 -26.05 20.79
N SER A 204 0.73 -25.89 21.99
CA SER A 204 1.34 -26.98 22.75
C SER A 204 0.40 -28.18 22.95
N LYS A 205 -0.92 -27.97 22.89
CA LYS A 205 -1.94 -29.02 22.99
C LYS A 205 -2.30 -29.67 21.66
N THR A 206 -2.25 -28.92 20.54
CA THR A 206 -2.73 -29.40 19.23
C THR A 206 -1.61 -29.84 18.29
N ILE A 207 -0.35 -29.57 18.63
CA ILE A 207 0.80 -29.90 17.78
C ILE A 207 0.88 -31.38 17.41
N GLN A 208 0.64 -32.30 18.37
CA GLN A 208 0.71 -33.73 18.10
C GLN A 208 -0.37 -34.17 17.11
N ASP A 209 -1.60 -33.69 17.28
CA ASP A 209 -2.70 -33.95 16.35
C ASP A 209 -2.38 -33.43 14.94
N HIS A 210 -1.84 -32.21 14.84
CA HIS A 210 -1.46 -31.60 13.56
C HIS A 210 -0.31 -32.34 12.86
N LEU A 211 0.62 -32.94 13.60
CA LEU A 211 1.70 -33.78 13.05
C LEU A 211 1.17 -35.10 12.45
N GLU A 212 0.08 -35.61 13.02
CA GLU A 212 -0.60 -36.81 12.52
C GLU A 212 -1.43 -36.50 11.26
N ALA A 213 -2.34 -35.53 11.35
CA ALA A 213 -3.17 -35.10 10.23
C ALA A 213 -3.79 -33.72 10.44
N LEU A 214 -4.02 -33.02 9.34
CA LEU A 214 -4.82 -31.81 9.20
C LEU A 214 -5.94 -32.09 8.18
N PRO A 215 -7.03 -32.75 8.58
CA PRO A 215 -8.06 -33.20 7.65
C PRO A 215 -8.62 -32.05 6.82
N LEU A 216 -8.56 -32.16 5.49
CA LEU A 216 -8.95 -31.09 4.56
C LEU A 216 -10.37 -30.56 4.78
N GLU A 217 -11.29 -31.45 5.16
CA GLU A 217 -12.69 -31.12 5.44
C GLU A 217 -12.86 -30.25 6.70
N LYS A 218 -11.93 -30.35 7.65
CA LYS A 218 -11.91 -29.55 8.88
C LYS A 218 -11.18 -28.22 8.71
N LEU A 219 -10.35 -28.08 7.68
CA LEU A 219 -9.69 -26.82 7.37
C LEU A 219 -10.70 -25.78 6.88
N PRO A 220 -10.55 -24.52 7.32
CA PRO A 220 -11.40 -23.44 6.84
C PRO A 220 -11.13 -23.17 5.35
N PRO A 221 -12.10 -22.60 4.61
CA PRO A 221 -12.01 -22.38 3.17
C PRO A 221 -10.68 -21.80 2.68
N THR A 222 -10.13 -20.77 3.33
CA THR A 222 -8.85 -20.17 2.90
C THR A 222 -7.68 -21.15 2.97
N PHE A 223 -7.63 -21.99 4.00
CA PHE A 223 -6.54 -22.96 4.16
C PHE A 223 -6.72 -24.14 3.20
N ARG A 224 -7.97 -24.58 3.01
CA ARG A 224 -8.31 -25.63 2.05
C ARG A 224 -7.95 -25.20 0.63
N ASP A 225 -8.35 -24.01 0.22
CA ASP A 225 -8.04 -23.48 -1.11
C ASP A 225 -6.53 -23.34 -1.29
N ALA A 226 -5.79 -22.85 -0.28
CA ALA A 226 -4.33 -22.77 -0.32
C ALA A 226 -3.68 -24.14 -0.55
N VAL A 227 -4.13 -25.18 0.16
CA VAL A 227 -3.65 -26.56 -0.06
C VAL A 227 -3.92 -27.02 -1.50
N LEU A 228 -5.11 -26.76 -2.03
CA LEU A 228 -5.49 -27.14 -3.39
C LEU A 228 -4.65 -26.42 -4.45
N ILE A 229 -4.40 -25.12 -4.26
CA ILE A 229 -3.54 -24.32 -5.15
C ILE A 229 -2.12 -24.87 -5.13
N THR A 230 -1.56 -25.11 -3.94
CA THR A 230 -0.19 -25.64 -3.77
C THR A 230 -0.02 -26.98 -4.49
N ARG A 231 -0.96 -27.91 -4.31
CA ARG A 231 -0.97 -29.19 -5.05
C ARG A 231 -1.05 -29.01 -6.56
N SER A 232 -1.91 -28.10 -7.01
CA SER A 232 -2.17 -27.89 -8.44
C SER A 232 -0.98 -27.29 -9.20
N LEU A 233 -0.06 -26.64 -8.48
CA LEU A 233 1.22 -26.13 -8.99
C LEU A 233 2.36 -27.15 -8.82
N GLY A 234 2.09 -28.36 -8.31
CA GLY A 234 3.09 -29.41 -8.14
C GLY A 234 4.06 -29.17 -6.98
N ILE A 235 3.69 -28.35 -6.01
CA ILE A 235 4.50 -28.08 -4.81
C ILE A 235 3.96 -28.91 -3.64
N GLN A 236 4.86 -29.53 -2.87
CA GLN A 236 4.49 -30.44 -1.78
C GLN A 236 4.29 -29.73 -0.44
N TYR A 237 4.96 -28.60 -0.23
CA TYR A 237 5.03 -27.96 1.09
C TYR A 237 4.34 -26.59 1.08
N LEU A 238 3.57 -26.33 2.13
CA LEU A 238 2.89 -25.06 2.36
C LEU A 238 3.24 -24.55 3.76
N TRP A 239 3.47 -23.26 3.90
CA TRP A 239 3.68 -22.61 5.18
C TRP A 239 2.54 -21.63 5.48
N ILE A 240 1.95 -21.78 6.66
CA ILE A 240 0.89 -20.91 7.20
C ILE A 240 1.30 -20.58 8.62
N ASP A 241 1.43 -19.29 8.95
CA ASP A 241 1.91 -18.79 10.25
C ASP A 241 1.18 -19.42 11.45
N SER A 242 -0.14 -19.43 11.42
CA SER A 242 -1.01 -19.98 12.47
C SER A 242 -0.79 -21.47 12.72
N LEU A 243 -0.36 -22.24 11.71
CA LEU A 243 -0.13 -23.68 11.81
C LEU A 243 1.35 -24.06 11.97
N CYS A 244 2.27 -23.26 11.46
CA CYS A 244 3.71 -23.57 11.47
C CYS A 244 4.45 -22.96 12.65
N ILE A 245 3.82 -22.05 13.40
CA ILE A 245 4.32 -21.45 14.64
C ILE A 245 3.43 -21.90 15.80
N ILE A 246 4.05 -22.23 16.94
CA ILE A 246 3.34 -22.62 18.17
C ILE A 246 2.84 -21.35 18.86
N GLN A 247 1.56 -21.04 18.71
CA GLN A 247 0.98 -19.73 19.04
C GLN A 247 0.94 -19.41 20.54
N ASP A 248 1.03 -20.42 21.41
CA ASP A 248 1.07 -20.27 22.86
C ASP A 248 2.49 -20.34 23.45
N SER A 249 3.54 -20.45 22.61
CA SER A 249 4.95 -20.40 23.05
C SER A 249 5.60 -19.09 22.62
N LYS A 250 6.00 -18.29 23.60
CA LYS A 250 6.74 -17.05 23.37
C LYS A 250 8.10 -17.32 22.73
N GLU A 251 8.77 -18.38 23.17
CA GLU A 251 10.09 -18.78 22.67
C GLU A 251 10.03 -19.20 21.20
N ASP A 252 9.03 -20.00 20.82
CA ASP A 252 8.84 -20.43 19.44
C ASP A 252 8.46 -19.24 18.55
N TRP A 253 7.57 -18.34 19.02
CA TRP A 253 7.22 -17.13 18.31
C TRP A 253 8.42 -16.21 18.08
N GLU A 254 9.28 -16.00 19.08
CA GLU A 254 10.50 -15.18 18.94
C GLU A 254 11.48 -15.79 17.92
N LEU A 255 11.62 -17.12 17.89
CA LEU A 255 12.49 -17.80 16.93
C LEU A 255 11.96 -17.74 15.50
N GLU A 256 10.65 -17.88 15.31
CA GLU A 256 10.03 -17.93 13.99
C GLU A 256 9.75 -16.52 13.42
N SER A 257 9.40 -15.54 14.25
CA SER A 257 9.19 -14.14 13.82
C SER A 257 10.46 -13.52 13.21
N VAL A 258 11.63 -13.79 13.79
CA VAL A 258 12.94 -13.37 13.23
C VAL A 258 13.17 -13.95 11.83
N LYS A 259 12.62 -15.14 11.55
CA LYS A 259 12.77 -15.84 10.27
C LYS A 259 11.68 -15.50 9.26
N MET A 260 10.56 -14.89 9.67
CA MET A 260 9.41 -14.66 8.79
C MET A 260 9.81 -13.98 7.48
N GLY A 261 10.64 -12.94 7.54
CA GLY A 261 11.11 -12.28 6.33
C GLY A 261 11.83 -13.23 5.37
N THR A 262 12.71 -14.10 5.88
CA THR A 262 13.41 -15.12 5.08
C THR A 262 12.46 -16.22 4.58
N ILE A 263 11.43 -16.58 5.35
CA ILE A 263 10.41 -17.57 4.96
C ILE A 263 9.63 -17.08 3.72
N TYR A 264 9.17 -15.83 3.72
CA TYR A 264 8.51 -15.27 2.55
C TYR A 264 9.49 -15.03 1.39
N ALA A 265 10.72 -14.56 1.69
CA ALA A 265 11.74 -14.34 0.65
C ALA A 265 12.20 -15.60 -0.07
N SER A 266 12.16 -16.75 0.60
CA SER A 266 12.60 -18.03 0.05
C SER A 266 11.45 -18.90 -0.46
N SER A 267 10.20 -18.43 -0.36
CA SER A 267 9.06 -19.16 -0.87
C SER A 267 9.12 -19.23 -2.41
N TYR A 268 8.59 -20.32 -2.97
CA TYR A 268 8.46 -20.46 -4.42
C TYR A 268 7.38 -19.51 -4.97
N LEU A 269 6.29 -19.34 -4.22
CA LEU A 269 5.19 -18.44 -4.51
C LEU A 269 4.38 -18.21 -3.23
N THR A 270 4.00 -16.95 -2.99
CA THR A 270 3.09 -16.58 -1.91
C THR A 270 1.66 -16.47 -2.43
N ILE A 271 0.72 -17.21 -1.83
CA ILE A 271 -0.71 -17.09 -2.08
C ILE A 271 -1.24 -15.97 -1.19
N ALA A 272 -1.88 -14.95 -1.77
CA ALA A 272 -2.54 -13.90 -1.03
C ALA A 272 -4.06 -14.07 -1.12
N ALA A 273 -4.71 -14.35 0.01
CA ALA A 273 -6.18 -14.38 0.09
C ALA A 273 -6.75 -12.96 0.23
N SER A 274 -6.47 -12.10 -0.74
CA SER A 274 -6.69 -10.65 -0.67
C SER A 274 -8.14 -10.24 -0.46
N ALA A 275 -9.08 -11.00 -1.02
CA ALA A 275 -10.51 -10.75 -0.88
C ALA A 275 -11.11 -11.27 0.45
N SER A 276 -10.39 -12.13 1.17
CA SER A 276 -10.91 -12.80 2.37
C SER A 276 -10.68 -11.95 3.62
N GLN A 277 -11.76 -11.68 4.36
CA GLN A 277 -11.68 -10.92 5.62
C GLN A 277 -11.08 -11.75 6.76
N ASP A 278 -11.15 -13.08 6.66
CA ASP A 278 -10.64 -14.02 7.64
C ASP A 278 -10.31 -15.39 6.99
N SER A 279 -10.13 -16.44 7.79
CA SER A 279 -9.85 -17.78 7.27
C SER A 279 -11.05 -18.46 6.56
N THR A 280 -12.25 -17.90 6.67
CA THR A 280 -13.51 -18.50 6.19
C THR A 280 -13.95 -18.06 4.79
N GLY A 281 -13.38 -16.98 4.24
CA GLY A 281 -13.77 -16.49 2.91
C GLY A 281 -13.26 -17.35 1.76
N GLY A 282 -12.01 -17.84 1.82
CA GLY A 282 -11.41 -18.62 0.73
C GLY A 282 -10.61 -17.79 -0.27
N CYS A 283 -9.79 -18.47 -1.08
CA CYS A 283 -9.17 -17.88 -2.26
C CYS A 283 -10.10 -17.99 -3.48
N PHE A 284 -11.06 -18.91 -3.45
CA PHE A 284 -11.96 -19.20 -4.55
C PHE A 284 -13.35 -18.56 -4.39
N MET A 285 -13.40 -17.34 -3.86
CA MET A 285 -14.66 -16.63 -3.68
C MET A 285 -15.41 -16.48 -5.02
N PRO A 286 -16.74 -16.69 -5.04
CA PRO A 286 -17.54 -16.48 -6.24
C PRO A 286 -17.44 -15.03 -6.73
N ARG A 287 -17.18 -14.85 -8.01
CA ARG A 287 -17.15 -13.54 -8.67
C ARG A 287 -18.46 -13.27 -9.36
N ASN A 288 -18.93 -12.03 -9.32
CA ASN A 288 -20.17 -11.66 -10.00
C ASN A 288 -19.90 -11.28 -11.46
N THR A 289 -19.69 -12.27 -12.32
CA THR A 289 -19.56 -12.07 -13.78
C THR A 289 -20.91 -11.95 -14.50
N SER A 290 -22.04 -12.08 -13.77
CA SER A 290 -23.38 -12.07 -14.35
C SER A 290 -23.86 -10.67 -14.82
N ARG A 291 -23.08 -9.63 -14.58
CA ARG A 291 -23.40 -8.23 -14.88
C ARG A 291 -22.86 -7.74 -16.22
N ASP A 292 -22.09 -8.57 -16.92
CA ASP A 292 -21.43 -8.18 -18.16
C ASP A 292 -22.46 -8.11 -19.30
N VAL A 293 -22.42 -7.03 -20.07
CA VAL A 293 -23.42 -6.75 -21.10
C VAL A 293 -22.81 -6.85 -22.48
N LYS A 294 -23.40 -7.68 -23.35
CA LYS A 294 -22.98 -7.84 -24.74
C LYS A 294 -23.48 -6.66 -25.59
N VAL A 295 -22.57 -5.99 -26.29
CA VAL A 295 -22.84 -4.84 -27.16
C VAL A 295 -22.18 -5.03 -28.53
N MET A 296 -22.63 -4.27 -29.52
CA MET A 296 -22.06 -4.31 -30.87
C MET A 296 -20.68 -3.63 -30.90
N PHE A 297 -19.79 -4.18 -31.71
CA PHE A 297 -18.49 -3.60 -32.02
C PHE A 297 -18.17 -3.90 -33.48
N THR A 298 -17.87 -2.89 -34.29
CA THR A 298 -17.38 -3.09 -35.65
C THR A 298 -15.86 -3.02 -35.67
N VAL A 299 -15.21 -4.13 -36.03
CA VAL A 299 -13.76 -4.16 -36.26
C VAL A 299 -13.50 -3.69 -37.68
N ARG A 300 -12.64 -2.67 -37.83
CA ARG A 300 -12.17 -2.15 -39.11
C ARG A 300 -10.78 -2.74 -39.36
N ASP A 301 -10.67 -3.59 -40.37
CA ASP A 301 -9.39 -4.11 -40.86
C ASP A 301 -9.15 -3.54 -42.27
N SER A 302 -7.92 -3.56 -42.76
CA SER A 302 -7.44 -2.90 -43.99
C SER A 302 -8.35 -3.10 -45.22
N GLY A 303 -9.41 -2.29 -45.33
CA GLY A 303 -10.42 -2.31 -46.38
C GLY A 303 -11.70 -3.12 -46.13
N ASP A 304 -11.88 -3.76 -44.98
CA ASP A 304 -13.09 -4.54 -44.66
C ASP A 304 -13.62 -4.25 -43.24
N SER A 305 -14.94 -4.17 -43.09
CA SER A 305 -15.60 -3.86 -41.81
C SER A 305 -16.47 -5.03 -41.38
N ARG A 306 -16.12 -5.65 -40.25
CA ARG A 306 -16.85 -6.81 -39.72
C ARG A 306 -17.63 -6.42 -38.45
N PRO A 307 -18.98 -6.41 -38.50
CA PRO A 307 -19.77 -6.23 -37.30
C PRO A 307 -19.66 -7.48 -36.41
N THR A 308 -19.38 -7.26 -35.14
CA THR A 308 -19.23 -8.30 -34.13
C THR A 308 -19.74 -7.76 -32.79
N SER A 309 -19.36 -8.41 -31.70
CA SER A 309 -19.83 -8.08 -30.36
C SER A 309 -18.75 -8.27 -29.31
N VAL A 310 -18.81 -7.43 -28.30
CA VAL A 310 -17.92 -7.44 -27.13
C VAL A 310 -18.76 -7.42 -25.86
N PHE A 311 -18.18 -7.86 -24.77
CA PHE A 311 -18.76 -7.69 -23.44
C PHE A 311 -18.20 -6.44 -22.79
N VAL A 312 -19.11 -5.68 -22.18
CA VAL A 312 -18.80 -4.51 -21.36
C VAL A 312 -18.99 -4.90 -19.90
N ARG A 313 -17.97 -4.64 -19.07
CA ARG A 313 -18.00 -4.87 -17.63
C ARG A 313 -17.51 -3.66 -16.85
N PRO A 314 -17.87 -3.48 -15.56
CA PRO A 314 -17.22 -2.48 -14.71
C PRO A 314 -15.71 -2.70 -14.69
N ARG A 315 -14.92 -1.63 -14.57
CA ARG A 315 -13.47 -1.72 -14.43
C ARG A 315 -13.14 -2.67 -13.25
N PRO A 316 -12.44 -3.79 -13.51
CA PRO A 316 -11.96 -4.64 -12.43
C PRO A 316 -10.94 -3.91 -11.57
N ARG A 317 -10.87 -4.24 -10.27
CA ARG A 317 -9.79 -3.77 -9.39
C ARG A 317 -8.42 -4.19 -9.92
N ASP A 318 -7.44 -3.29 -9.79
CA ASP A 318 -6.04 -3.52 -10.15
C ASP A 318 -5.11 -3.28 -8.93
N PHE A 319 -3.81 -3.21 -9.17
CA PHE A 319 -2.80 -2.95 -8.13
C PHE A 319 -3.02 -1.61 -7.40
N GLY A 320 -3.65 -0.61 -8.01
CA GLY A 320 -3.98 0.65 -7.35
C GLY A 320 -5.11 0.54 -6.32
N ASP A 321 -5.95 -0.48 -6.45
CA ASP A 321 -7.02 -0.78 -5.51
C ASP A 321 -6.59 -1.78 -4.41
N LEU A 322 -5.47 -2.47 -4.61
CA LEU A 322 -4.95 -3.49 -3.72
C LEU A 322 -4.72 -3.00 -2.26
N PRO A 323 -4.20 -1.78 -1.99
CA PRO A 323 -4.09 -1.25 -0.64
C PRO A 323 -5.42 -1.10 0.10
N LYS A 324 -6.55 -1.02 -0.62
CA LYS A 324 -7.90 -0.96 -0.05
C LYS A 324 -8.45 -2.34 0.33
N SER A 325 -7.78 -3.42 -0.05
CA SER A 325 -8.22 -4.78 0.30
C SER A 325 -8.04 -5.06 1.79
N THR A 326 -8.82 -6.00 2.31
CA THR A 326 -8.77 -6.36 3.74
C THR A 326 -7.40 -6.89 4.14
N LEU A 327 -6.75 -7.69 3.28
CA LEU A 327 -5.42 -8.22 3.56
C LEU A 327 -4.36 -7.13 3.69
N HIS A 328 -4.29 -6.21 2.72
CA HIS A 328 -3.27 -5.17 2.69
C HIS A 328 -3.48 -4.06 3.73
N SER A 329 -4.62 -4.05 4.41
CA SER A 329 -4.82 -3.23 5.61
C SER A 329 -4.01 -3.70 6.83
N ARG A 330 -3.36 -4.88 6.79
CA ARG A 330 -2.56 -5.43 7.89
C ARG A 330 -1.08 -5.06 7.77
N ALA A 331 -0.48 -4.66 8.89
CA ALA A 331 0.92 -4.29 9.00
C ALA A 331 1.89 -5.41 8.54
N TRP A 332 1.69 -6.65 9.02
CA TRP A 332 2.55 -7.80 8.68
C TRP A 332 2.60 -8.10 7.18
N VAL A 333 1.50 -7.86 6.45
CA VAL A 333 1.40 -8.13 5.01
C VAL A 333 2.40 -7.30 4.21
N THR A 334 2.87 -6.17 4.74
CA THR A 334 3.93 -5.37 4.10
C THR A 334 5.17 -6.21 3.82
N GLN A 335 5.72 -6.91 4.82
CA GLN A 335 6.91 -7.75 4.58
C GLN A 335 6.58 -9.02 3.81
N GLU A 336 5.40 -9.60 4.03
CA GLU A 336 4.97 -10.81 3.32
C GLU A 336 4.94 -10.58 1.81
N ARG A 337 4.43 -9.42 1.41
CA ARG A 337 4.37 -9.00 0.01
C ARG A 337 5.74 -8.57 -0.53
N LEU A 338 6.44 -7.67 0.16
CA LEU A 338 7.68 -7.05 -0.35
C LEU A 338 8.86 -8.01 -0.43
N LEU A 339 8.92 -9.01 0.46
CA LEU A 339 10.03 -9.96 0.45
C LEU A 339 9.79 -11.14 -0.50
N SER A 340 8.54 -11.48 -0.79
CA SER A 340 8.20 -12.58 -1.70
C SER A 340 8.75 -12.34 -3.10
N ALA A 341 9.39 -13.36 -3.69
CA ALA A 341 9.83 -13.30 -5.09
C ALA A 341 8.64 -13.26 -6.06
N ARG A 342 7.54 -13.90 -5.68
CA ARG A 342 6.30 -14.02 -6.44
C ARG A 342 5.11 -13.99 -5.49
N MET A 343 4.05 -13.30 -5.88
CA MET A 343 2.79 -13.27 -5.15
C MET A 343 1.61 -13.33 -6.12
N ILE A 344 0.64 -14.18 -5.81
CA ILE A 344 -0.64 -14.26 -6.52
C ILE A 344 -1.75 -13.79 -5.59
N HIS A 345 -2.41 -12.71 -5.97
CA HIS A 345 -3.56 -12.16 -5.25
C HIS A 345 -4.84 -12.76 -5.79
N TYR A 346 -5.52 -13.51 -4.92
CA TYR A 346 -6.93 -13.86 -5.09
C TYR A 346 -7.78 -12.71 -4.57
N ASP A 347 -7.97 -11.71 -5.43
CA ASP A 347 -8.74 -10.51 -5.13
C ASP A 347 -10.22 -10.65 -5.52
N THR A 348 -11.04 -9.67 -5.12
CA THR A 348 -12.50 -9.72 -5.22
C THR A 348 -12.97 -9.87 -6.66
N ASP A 349 -12.33 -9.14 -7.58
CA ASP A 349 -12.80 -9.04 -8.96
C ASP A 349 -11.97 -9.88 -9.94
N GLN A 350 -10.65 -9.99 -9.71
CA GLN A 350 -9.74 -10.72 -10.60
C GLN A 350 -8.49 -11.24 -9.88
N LEU A 351 -7.70 -12.09 -10.55
CA LEU A 351 -6.37 -12.46 -10.10
C LEU A 351 -5.37 -11.36 -10.45
N LEU A 352 -4.48 -11.03 -9.53
CA LEU A 352 -3.35 -10.14 -9.77
C LEU A 352 -2.05 -10.87 -9.45
N TRP A 353 -1.15 -10.94 -10.42
CA TRP A 353 0.17 -11.57 -10.26
C TRP A 353 1.23 -10.49 -10.17
N GLU A 354 2.10 -10.58 -9.19
CA GLU A 354 3.33 -9.79 -9.16
C GLU A 354 4.54 -10.66 -8.84
N CYS A 355 5.65 -10.30 -9.45
CA CYS A 355 6.97 -10.83 -9.15
C CYS A 355 7.98 -9.67 -9.18
N ARG A 356 9.27 -9.96 -9.01
CA ARG A 356 10.33 -8.94 -8.99
C ARG A 356 10.56 -8.23 -10.32
N GLU A 357 10.04 -8.77 -11.42
CA GLU A 357 10.29 -8.22 -12.77
C GLU A 357 9.00 -7.84 -13.51
N SER A 358 7.83 -8.30 -13.06
CA SER A 358 6.58 -8.02 -13.76
C SER A 358 5.34 -8.05 -12.87
N ARG A 359 4.30 -7.38 -13.36
CA ARG A 359 2.94 -7.44 -12.82
C ARG A 359 1.96 -7.77 -13.95
N LEU A 360 1.01 -8.65 -13.67
CA LEU A 360 0.00 -9.10 -14.63
C LEU A 360 -1.38 -9.10 -13.96
N THR A 361 -2.41 -8.80 -14.74
CA THR A 361 -3.81 -8.90 -14.34
C THR A 361 -4.47 -10.04 -15.11
N GLU A 362 -5.47 -10.70 -14.51
CA GLU A 362 -6.22 -11.78 -15.17
C GLU A 362 -6.86 -11.31 -16.48
N ASP A 363 -7.32 -10.06 -16.51
CA ASP A 363 -7.91 -9.50 -17.70
C ASP A 363 -6.91 -9.09 -18.80
N GLY A 364 -5.61 -9.20 -18.53
CA GLY A 364 -4.56 -8.94 -19.52
C GLY A 364 -4.36 -7.46 -19.87
N VAL A 365 -5.03 -6.53 -19.17
CA VAL A 365 -4.78 -5.10 -19.34
C VAL A 365 -3.42 -4.74 -18.70
N PRO A 366 -2.48 -4.13 -19.44
CA PRO A 366 -1.18 -3.74 -18.88
C PRO A 366 -1.34 -2.81 -17.68
N VAL A 367 -0.53 -3.02 -16.64
CA VAL A 367 -0.61 -2.27 -15.37
C VAL A 367 -0.19 -0.80 -15.55
N ASP A 368 0.68 -0.54 -16.51
CA ASP A 368 1.20 0.77 -16.90
C ASP A 368 0.29 1.51 -17.89
N ALA A 369 -0.78 0.88 -18.40
CA ALA A 369 -1.72 1.48 -19.36
C ALA A 369 -2.41 2.75 -18.89
N PHE A 370 -2.18 3.14 -17.64
CA PHE A 370 -2.81 4.28 -17.01
C PHE A 370 -1.94 5.54 -16.98
N GLY A 371 -0.68 5.50 -17.47
CA GLY A 371 0.20 6.65 -17.72
C GLY A 371 0.34 7.69 -16.59
N GLY A 372 -0.18 7.42 -15.40
CA GLY A 372 -0.68 8.49 -14.53
C GLY A 372 -1.79 8.10 -13.57
N GLN A 373 -1.84 6.85 -13.10
CA GLN A 373 -2.21 6.74 -11.68
C GLN A 373 -1.04 7.36 -10.94
N ASN A 374 -1.21 8.62 -10.51
CA ASN A 374 -0.66 9.07 -9.23
C ASN A 374 -1.24 8.12 -8.18
N LEU A 375 -0.78 6.86 -8.18
CA LEU A 375 -0.77 6.11 -6.96
C LEU A 375 -0.02 7.04 -6.03
N ALA A 376 -0.65 7.47 -4.93
CA ALA A 376 0.07 8.14 -3.86
C ALA A 376 1.29 7.30 -3.38
N TRP A 377 1.39 6.06 -3.87
CA TRP A 377 2.42 5.08 -3.66
C TRP A 377 2.69 4.33 -4.97
N ASP A 378 3.73 4.71 -5.69
CA ASP A 378 4.32 3.77 -6.62
C ASP A 378 4.95 2.66 -5.80
N GLU A 379 4.24 1.55 -5.60
CA GLU A 379 4.78 0.32 -5.05
C GLU A 379 5.81 -0.32 -6.02
N ARG A 380 6.55 0.48 -6.79
CA ARG A 380 7.83 0.12 -7.42
C ARG A 380 8.89 -0.26 -6.41
N LEU A 381 8.68 -0.07 -5.10
CA LEU A 381 9.54 -0.64 -4.05
C LEU A 381 9.85 -2.12 -4.29
N HIS A 382 8.88 -2.89 -4.83
CA HIS A 382 9.07 -4.29 -5.23
C HIS A 382 10.07 -4.50 -6.39
N LEU A 383 10.17 -3.53 -7.31
CA LEU A 383 11.05 -3.54 -8.47
C LEU A 383 12.41 -2.90 -8.17
N SER A 384 12.51 -2.02 -7.17
CA SER A 384 13.73 -1.27 -6.87
C SER A 384 14.53 -1.80 -5.67
N TYR A 385 13.94 -2.59 -4.77
CA TYR A 385 14.68 -3.03 -3.57
C TYR A 385 14.04 -4.25 -2.86
N PRO A 386 14.82 -5.22 -2.32
CA PRO A 386 16.28 -5.38 -2.32
C PRO A 386 16.84 -6.25 -3.45
N PHE A 387 16.00 -6.67 -4.39
CA PHE A 387 16.37 -7.71 -5.36
C PHE A 387 16.84 -7.20 -6.71
N ALA A 388 16.76 -5.89 -6.96
CA ALA A 388 17.51 -5.25 -8.03
C ALA A 388 19.00 -5.22 -7.64
N GLN A 389 19.72 -6.29 -7.97
CA GLN A 389 21.17 -6.30 -7.86
C GLN A 389 21.72 -5.15 -8.70
N SER A 390 22.43 -4.24 -8.02
CA SER A 390 23.04 -3.01 -8.54
C SER A 390 22.08 -1.87 -8.89
N ARG A 391 22.36 -0.68 -8.32
CA ARG A 391 21.93 0.68 -8.75
C ARG A 391 20.79 1.38 -7.98
N LEU A 392 21.00 1.65 -6.69
CA LEU A 392 20.52 2.93 -6.13
C LEU A 392 21.64 3.60 -5.32
N PRO A 393 21.93 4.89 -5.55
CA PRO A 393 22.75 5.67 -4.62
C PRO A 393 22.13 5.60 -3.21
N THR A 394 22.95 5.59 -2.16
CA THR A 394 22.51 5.52 -0.74
C THR A 394 21.40 6.54 -0.40
N SER A 395 21.36 7.68 -1.11
CA SER A 395 20.34 8.71 -0.94
C SER A 395 18.92 8.30 -1.37
N GLN A 396 18.75 7.45 -2.39
CA GLN A 396 17.42 7.08 -2.90
C GLN A 396 16.75 6.01 -2.00
N PHE A 397 17.55 5.07 -1.50
CA PHE A 397 17.15 4.07 -0.51
C PHE A 397 16.45 4.63 0.74
N VAL A 398 16.92 5.78 1.24
CA VAL A 398 16.38 6.38 2.47
C VAL A 398 14.94 6.83 2.26
N TRP A 399 14.66 7.41 1.10
CA TRP A 399 13.32 7.88 0.75
C TRP A 399 12.39 6.70 0.54
N ASP A 400 12.85 5.68 -0.18
CA ASP A 400 12.14 4.41 -0.36
C ASP A 400 11.73 3.78 1.00
N TRP A 401 12.63 3.78 1.99
CA TRP A 401 12.31 3.32 3.34
C TRP A 401 11.23 4.16 4.03
N TYR A 402 11.32 5.48 3.98
CA TYR A 402 10.36 6.35 4.67
C TYR A 402 9.00 6.41 3.99
N ASP A 403 8.99 6.29 2.67
CA ASP A 403 7.80 6.08 1.88
C ASP A 403 7.11 4.78 2.30
N MET A 404 7.86 3.68 2.35
CA MET A 404 7.36 2.41 2.88
C MET A 404 6.84 2.53 4.32
N VAL A 405 7.56 3.22 5.22
CA VAL A 405 7.15 3.44 6.61
C VAL A 405 5.83 4.21 6.67
N ALA A 406 5.66 5.24 5.85
CA ALA A 406 4.43 6.02 5.81
C ALA A 406 3.24 5.15 5.39
N ALA A 407 3.36 4.40 4.28
CA ALA A 407 2.35 3.44 3.86
C ALA A 407 2.07 2.37 4.92
N TYR A 408 3.11 1.80 5.53
CA TYR A 408 3.02 0.80 6.58
C TYR A 408 2.31 1.33 7.84
N SER A 409 2.62 2.56 8.25
CA SER A 409 2.12 3.14 9.50
C SER A 409 0.62 3.40 9.50
N SER A 410 0.01 3.51 8.32
CA SER A 410 -1.43 3.62 8.11
C SER A 410 -2.18 2.28 8.29
N ARG A 411 -1.46 1.15 8.31
CA ARG A 411 -2.03 -0.19 8.38
C ARG A 411 -2.38 -0.56 9.83
N GLY A 412 -3.42 -1.39 9.96
CA GLY A 412 -3.85 -1.96 11.23
C GLY A 412 -2.84 -2.98 11.76
N ILE A 413 -2.57 -2.86 13.06
CA ILE A 413 -1.76 -3.82 13.81
C ILE A 413 -2.54 -4.27 15.05
N THR A 414 -2.74 -5.59 15.19
CA THR A 414 -3.54 -6.14 16.29
C THR A 414 -2.81 -6.04 17.62
N LYS A 415 -1.50 -6.28 17.60
CA LYS A 415 -0.63 -6.18 18.77
C LYS A 415 0.26 -4.97 18.62
N SER A 416 0.05 -4.02 19.53
CA SER A 416 0.77 -2.76 19.63
C SER A 416 2.29 -2.94 19.44
N TYR A 417 2.89 -3.91 20.13
CA TYR A 417 4.32 -4.19 20.14
C TYR A 417 4.90 -4.79 18.84
N ASP A 418 4.07 -5.25 17.90
CA ASP A 418 4.54 -5.83 16.63
C ASP A 418 4.99 -4.77 15.61
N ARG A 419 4.90 -3.48 15.95
CA ARG A 419 5.08 -2.38 14.99
C ARG A 419 6.48 -2.31 14.36
N LEU A 420 7.53 -2.67 15.09
CA LEU A 420 8.88 -2.83 14.54
C LEU A 420 9.13 -4.26 14.01
N PRO A 421 8.77 -5.34 14.74
CA PRO A 421 8.87 -6.71 14.25
C PRO A 421 8.27 -6.96 12.85
N ALA A 422 7.11 -6.36 12.54
CA ALA A 422 6.46 -6.56 11.24
C ALA A 422 7.22 -5.96 10.04
N LEU A 423 8.25 -5.13 10.28
CA LEU A 423 9.16 -4.60 9.26
C LEU A 423 10.60 -5.13 9.42
N SER A 424 10.89 -5.93 10.44
CA SER A 424 12.26 -6.26 10.81
C SER A 424 12.97 -7.10 9.75
N GLY A 425 12.23 -7.97 9.03
CA GLY A 425 12.73 -8.71 7.88
C GLY A 425 13.19 -7.79 6.76
N LEU A 426 12.40 -6.76 6.43
CA LEU A 426 12.77 -5.74 5.44
C LEU A 426 13.97 -4.94 5.93
N ALA A 427 13.96 -4.46 7.18
CA ALA A 427 15.08 -3.74 7.79
C ALA A 427 16.38 -4.55 7.74
N LYS A 428 16.32 -5.87 7.97
CA LYS A 428 17.48 -6.76 7.88
C LYS A 428 18.07 -6.78 6.47
N VAL A 429 17.24 -7.03 5.46
CA VAL A 429 17.75 -7.06 4.07
C VAL A 429 18.27 -5.68 3.66
N MET A 430 17.60 -4.61 4.11
CA MET A 430 18.02 -3.23 3.90
C MET A 430 19.41 -2.94 4.49
N GLU A 431 19.66 -3.37 5.72
CA GLU A 431 20.95 -3.26 6.41
C GLU A 431 22.05 -4.07 5.73
N GLU A 432 21.75 -5.30 5.30
CA GLU A 432 22.70 -6.18 4.58
C GLU A 432 23.14 -5.60 3.23
N CYS A 433 22.21 -5.02 2.47
CA CYS A 433 22.48 -4.46 1.14
C CYS A 433 23.17 -3.09 1.20
N THR A 434 22.86 -2.25 2.19
CA THR A 434 23.41 -0.88 2.28
C THR A 434 24.61 -0.73 3.22
N GLY A 435 24.81 -1.69 4.12
CA GLY A 435 25.77 -1.58 5.23
C GLY A 435 25.36 -0.55 6.30
N GLN A 436 24.14 -0.01 6.23
CA GLN A 436 23.64 1.01 7.15
C GLN A 436 23.09 0.38 8.43
N LYS A 437 23.45 0.94 9.59
CA LYS A 437 22.95 0.45 10.87
C LYS A 437 21.50 0.89 11.11
N TYR A 438 20.62 -0.08 11.36
CA TYR A 438 19.24 0.16 11.76
C TYR A 438 19.13 0.53 13.25
N VAL A 439 18.35 1.57 13.56
CA VAL A 439 18.11 2.06 14.93
C VAL A 439 16.66 2.47 15.11
N ALA A 440 15.88 1.62 15.79
CA ALA A 440 14.47 1.87 16.15
C ALA A 440 13.59 2.44 15.01
N GLY A 441 13.62 1.83 13.82
CA GLY A 441 12.82 2.31 12.69
C GLY A 441 13.51 3.33 11.78
N LEU A 442 14.72 3.78 12.14
CA LEU A 442 15.52 4.77 11.41
C LEU A 442 16.90 4.20 11.02
N TRP A 443 17.64 4.94 10.20
CA TRP A 443 19.00 4.58 9.75
C TRP A 443 20.04 5.52 10.36
N GLN A 444 21.06 4.98 11.05
CA GLN A 444 22.02 5.77 11.83
C GLN A 444 22.67 6.91 11.04
N PHE A 445 23.14 6.64 9.82
CA PHE A 445 23.80 7.65 8.97
C PHE A 445 22.84 8.74 8.46
N HIS A 446 21.54 8.44 8.39
CA HIS A 446 20.51 9.34 7.87
C HIS A 446 19.55 9.86 8.94
N LEU A 447 19.95 9.80 10.22
CA LEU A 447 19.14 10.28 11.34
C LEU A 447 18.73 11.75 11.18
N GLY A 448 19.58 12.60 10.60
CA GLY A 448 19.24 14.01 10.32
C GLY A 448 17.96 14.17 9.50
N TYR A 449 17.66 13.25 8.58
CA TYR A 449 16.40 13.24 7.83
C TYR A 449 15.33 12.39 8.50
N GLY A 450 15.73 11.23 9.03
CA GLY A 450 14.81 10.28 9.67
C GLY A 450 14.07 10.83 10.88
N LEU A 451 14.71 11.71 11.66
CA LEU A 451 14.10 12.32 12.84
C LEU A 451 12.97 13.30 12.51
N LEU A 452 12.89 13.75 11.26
CA LEU A 452 11.92 14.73 10.79
C LEU A 452 10.57 14.12 10.43
N TRP A 453 10.35 12.83 10.73
CA TRP A 453 9.03 12.24 10.64
C TRP A 453 8.00 13.09 11.39
N ARG A 454 6.76 13.07 10.95
CA ARG A 454 5.64 13.77 11.58
C ARG A 454 4.38 12.95 11.40
N ARG A 455 3.38 13.20 12.24
CA ARG A 455 2.05 12.64 12.02
C ARG A 455 1.44 13.15 10.72
N SER A 456 0.55 12.35 10.14
CA SER A 456 -0.38 12.81 9.10
C SER A 456 -1.48 13.70 9.73
N GLU A 457 -2.68 13.72 9.16
CA GLU A 457 -3.76 14.62 9.60
C GLU A 457 -4.25 14.35 11.04
N GLN A 458 -4.27 13.07 11.46
CA GLN A 458 -4.79 12.64 12.76
C GLN A 458 -3.73 12.64 13.86
N TRP A 459 -4.15 12.94 15.09
CA TRP A 459 -3.30 12.80 16.29
C TRP A 459 -2.85 11.36 16.49
N LEU A 460 -1.58 11.21 16.90
CA LEU A 460 -1.05 9.91 17.30
C LEU A 460 -1.52 9.56 18.72
N ARG A 461 -1.53 8.27 19.03
CA ARG A 461 -1.98 7.74 20.32
C ARG A 461 -0.84 7.01 21.01
N LYS A 462 -0.83 7.04 22.34
CA LYS A 462 0.10 6.24 23.13
C LYS A 462 -0.19 4.75 22.97
N PRO A 463 0.86 3.91 22.96
CA PRO A 463 0.68 2.47 23.02
C PRO A 463 -0.02 2.07 24.33
N ALA A 464 -0.83 1.01 24.29
CA ALA A 464 -1.51 0.50 25.49
C ALA A 464 -0.55 0.03 26.60
N ASP A 465 0.68 -0.37 26.23
CA ASP A 465 1.71 -0.91 27.12
C ASP A 465 2.74 0.15 27.59
N ASP A 466 2.40 1.45 27.48
CA ASP A 466 3.20 2.65 27.82
C ASP A 466 4.52 2.88 27.05
N TYR A 467 5.32 1.84 26.79
CA TYR A 467 6.58 1.94 26.05
C TYR A 467 6.70 0.89 24.94
N ARG A 468 7.13 1.34 23.76
CA ARG A 468 7.39 0.48 22.59
C ARG A 468 8.73 0.77 21.93
N ALA A 469 9.05 2.04 21.81
CA ALA A 469 10.28 2.55 21.22
C ALA A 469 10.61 3.93 21.82
N PRO A 470 11.87 4.39 21.71
CA PRO A 470 12.28 5.74 22.13
C PRO A 470 11.46 6.84 21.46
N SER A 471 11.28 8.01 22.11
CA SER A 471 10.39 9.07 21.56
C SER A 471 10.83 9.62 20.20
N TRP A 472 12.10 9.45 19.84
CA TRP A 472 12.64 9.83 18.52
C TRP A 472 12.29 8.83 17.40
N SER A 473 11.81 7.63 17.74
CA SER A 473 11.32 6.64 16.78
C SER A 473 9.87 6.91 16.38
N TRP A 474 9.56 6.81 15.09
CA TRP A 474 8.18 6.87 14.57
C TRP A 474 7.30 5.73 15.08
N ALA A 475 7.89 4.65 15.60
CA ALA A 475 7.17 3.53 16.16
C ALA A 475 6.76 3.74 17.63
N SER A 476 7.20 4.82 18.28
CA SER A 476 6.89 5.11 19.69
C SER A 476 5.40 5.35 19.94
N LEU A 477 4.68 5.84 18.93
CA LEU A 477 3.25 6.13 18.98
C LEU A 477 2.47 5.35 17.91
N GLU A 478 1.16 5.32 18.05
CA GLU A 478 0.23 4.70 17.11
C GLU A 478 -0.43 5.73 16.20
N GLY A 479 -0.42 5.44 14.90
CA GLY A 479 -1.06 6.26 13.87
C GLY A 479 -0.22 6.37 12.60
N CYS A 480 -0.75 7.08 11.61
CA CYS A 480 -0.09 7.30 10.34
C CYS A 480 0.97 8.40 10.47
N VAL A 481 2.18 8.11 10.02
CA VAL A 481 3.31 9.04 9.97
C VAL A 481 3.73 9.27 8.52
N SER A 482 4.44 10.37 8.28
CA SER A 482 5.16 10.62 7.04
C SER A 482 6.46 11.36 7.34
N VAL A 483 7.43 11.23 6.44
CA VAL A 483 8.59 12.13 6.43
C VAL A 483 8.29 13.21 5.40
N PRO A 484 8.51 14.50 5.70
CA PRO A 484 8.36 15.56 4.71
C PRO A 484 9.15 15.21 3.45
N GLU A 485 8.53 15.36 2.26
CA GLU A 485 9.19 15.14 0.98
C GLU A 485 10.40 16.08 0.84
N ILE A 486 11.57 15.62 1.26
CA ILE A 486 12.83 16.32 1.07
C ILE A 486 13.43 15.90 -0.29
N ALA A 487 13.02 14.75 -0.85
CA ALA A 487 13.40 14.30 -2.18
C ALA A 487 12.96 15.26 -3.30
N SER A 488 11.72 15.79 -3.24
CA SER A 488 11.25 16.84 -4.18
C SER A 488 12.01 18.16 -4.01
N MET A 489 12.65 18.37 -2.85
CA MET A 489 13.52 19.52 -2.58
C MET A 489 14.93 19.30 -3.17
N LEU A 490 15.52 18.12 -3.03
CA LEU A 490 16.84 17.79 -3.55
C LEU A 490 16.93 17.87 -5.09
N THR A 491 15.90 17.44 -5.82
CA THR A 491 15.87 17.48 -7.30
C THR A 491 15.69 18.90 -7.87
N SER A 492 15.25 19.85 -7.06
CA SER A 492 14.99 21.25 -7.44
C SER A 492 16.18 22.19 -7.22
N GLY A 493 17.38 21.67 -6.90
CA GLY A 493 18.54 22.46 -6.48
C GLY A 493 18.46 22.99 -5.05
N ASN A 494 17.57 22.44 -4.21
CA ASN A 494 17.37 22.87 -2.82
C ASN A 494 18.02 21.89 -1.83
N GLU A 495 19.35 21.87 -1.79
CA GLU A 495 20.08 21.07 -0.83
C GLU A 495 19.78 21.51 0.62
N MET A 496 19.45 20.53 1.46
CA MET A 496 19.24 20.70 2.90
C MET A 496 20.53 20.29 3.62
N GLU A 497 21.14 21.23 4.32
CA GLU A 497 22.28 21.02 5.21
C GLU A 497 21.79 20.43 6.54
N VAL A 498 22.43 19.36 7.01
CA VAL A 498 22.17 18.77 8.34
C VAL A 498 22.90 19.62 9.38
N MET A 499 22.15 20.09 10.39
CA MET A 499 22.60 21.04 11.42
C MET A 499 22.83 20.37 12.78
N ILE A 500 22.86 19.03 12.81
CA ILE A 500 23.10 18.22 14.02
C ILE A 500 24.24 17.24 13.79
N ASP A 501 25.02 17.00 14.83
CA ASP A 501 26.04 15.95 14.87
C ASP A 501 25.56 14.81 15.77
N ILE A 502 25.48 13.60 15.23
CA ILE A 502 25.13 12.41 16.02
C ILE A 502 26.37 12.00 16.83
N VAL A 503 26.28 12.10 18.16
CA VAL A 503 27.38 11.74 19.08
C VAL A 503 27.34 10.25 19.40
N ASP A 504 26.16 9.73 19.72
CA ASP A 504 25.95 8.32 20.02
C ASP A 504 24.47 7.95 19.85
N VAL A 505 24.19 6.72 19.44
CA VAL A 505 22.83 6.18 19.34
C VAL A 505 22.83 4.71 19.69
N GLN A 506 21.98 4.34 20.64
CA GLN A 506 21.87 2.97 21.12
C GLN A 506 20.42 2.56 21.32
N THR A 507 20.15 1.30 21.00
CA THR A 507 18.87 0.63 21.22
C THR A 507 19.14 -0.69 21.91
N THR A 508 18.30 -1.05 22.87
CA THR A 508 18.37 -2.35 23.57
C THR A 508 17.18 -3.20 23.13
N PRO A 509 17.40 -4.29 22.38
CA PRO A 509 16.34 -5.20 21.97
C PRO A 509 15.65 -5.85 23.17
N LEU A 510 14.35 -6.08 23.07
CA LEU A 510 13.58 -6.82 24.07
C LEU A 510 13.67 -8.34 23.84
N GLY A 511 13.77 -8.77 22.57
CA GLY A 511 13.86 -10.17 22.16
C GLY A 511 15.08 -10.44 21.26
N LEU A 512 15.04 -11.54 20.51
CA LEU A 512 16.16 -12.00 19.67
C LEU A 512 16.45 -11.10 18.46
N ASP A 513 15.45 -10.37 17.95
CA ASP A 513 15.62 -9.50 16.79
C ASP A 513 16.09 -8.09 17.18
N PRO A 514 17.31 -7.66 16.82
CA PRO A 514 17.76 -6.30 17.11
C PRO A 514 17.00 -5.21 16.35
N ARG A 515 16.24 -5.57 15.30
CA ARG A 515 15.37 -4.66 14.53
C ARG A 515 13.91 -4.71 15.00
N GLY A 516 13.58 -5.58 15.96
CA GLY A 516 12.23 -5.83 16.44
C GLY A 516 11.87 -5.00 17.67
N MET A 517 11.26 -5.65 18.67
CA MET A 517 10.81 -5.00 19.90
C MET A 517 11.99 -4.43 20.69
N LEU A 518 11.78 -3.27 21.34
CA LEU A 518 12.81 -2.57 22.10
C LEU A 518 12.44 -2.51 23.59
N ARG A 519 13.45 -2.69 24.44
CA ARG A 519 13.37 -2.46 25.88
C ARG A 519 13.66 -1.01 26.25
N SER A 520 14.62 -0.39 25.54
CA SER A 520 15.03 1.00 25.74
C SER A 520 15.83 1.49 24.53
N GLY A 521 16.10 2.79 24.47
CA GLY A 521 17.06 3.38 23.56
C GLY A 521 17.25 4.87 23.82
N TYR A 522 18.37 5.42 23.37
CA TYR A 522 18.67 6.85 23.47
C TYR A 522 19.41 7.34 22.22
N LEU A 523 19.28 8.63 21.98
CA LEU A 523 19.99 9.35 20.93
C LEU A 523 20.69 10.55 21.55
N LYS A 524 22.03 10.53 21.56
CA LYS A 524 22.86 11.65 21.97
C LYS A 524 23.33 12.40 20.74
N LEU A 525 23.02 13.69 20.67
CA LEU A 525 23.37 14.55 19.54
C LEU A 525 23.83 15.92 20.02
N LYS A 526 24.55 16.61 19.16
CA LYS A 526 24.94 18.00 19.32
C LYS A 526 24.18 18.85 18.29
N GLY A 527 23.64 19.98 18.72
CA GLY A 527 22.90 20.87 17.81
C GLY A 527 22.43 22.14 18.49
N LYS A 528 21.87 23.05 17.70
CA LYS A 528 21.38 24.34 18.21
C LYS A 528 19.98 24.20 18.80
N LEU A 529 19.85 24.54 20.07
CA LEU A 529 18.61 24.46 20.83
C LEU A 529 18.13 25.87 21.19
N LYS A 530 16.81 26.11 21.11
CA LYS A 530 16.20 27.35 21.60
C LYS A 530 14.87 27.07 22.29
N THR A 531 14.56 27.88 23.28
CA THR A 531 13.22 27.99 23.84
C THR A 531 12.45 29.10 23.12
N ALA A 532 11.22 28.84 22.70
CA ALA A 532 10.28 29.89 22.31
C ALA A 532 9.41 30.29 23.51
N ASP A 533 8.79 31.47 23.46
CA ASP A 533 8.07 32.05 24.59
C ASP A 533 6.80 31.25 24.94
N PRO A 534 6.63 30.77 26.20
CA PRO A 534 5.41 30.15 26.69
C PRO A 534 4.35 31.20 27.08
N ARG A 535 4.02 32.16 26.21
CA ARG A 535 2.99 33.17 26.51
C ARG A 535 1.58 32.57 26.47
N VAL A 536 1.19 32.04 27.63
CA VAL A 536 -0.14 31.64 28.06
C VAL A 536 -0.94 32.90 28.43
N ASP A 537 -1.77 33.42 27.53
CA ASP A 537 -3.06 33.97 27.95
C ASP A 537 -4.14 33.86 26.86
N PRO A 538 -4.91 32.75 26.83
CA PRO A 538 -6.08 32.62 25.95
C PRO A 538 -7.18 33.67 26.21
N ALA A 539 -7.10 34.48 27.28
CA ALA A 539 -8.00 35.61 27.53
C ALA A 539 -7.59 36.91 26.81
N THR A 540 -6.48 36.92 26.07
CA THR A 540 -6.07 38.09 25.28
C THR A 540 -7.04 38.29 24.10
N PRO A 541 -7.74 39.43 23.98
CA PRO A 541 -8.68 39.66 22.88
C PRO A 541 -7.94 39.66 21.52
N GLY A 542 -8.28 38.71 20.63
CA GLY A 542 -7.71 38.60 19.27
C GLY A 542 -6.83 37.36 19.01
N HIS A 543 -6.65 36.48 19.98
CA HIS A 543 -5.78 35.30 19.89
C HIS A 543 -6.42 34.13 19.12
N LYS A 544 -5.77 33.63 18.06
CA LYS A 544 -6.15 32.40 17.33
C LYS A 544 -5.00 31.39 17.44
N TRP A 545 -5.20 30.28 18.15
CA TRP A 545 -4.14 29.31 18.50
C TRP A 545 -4.00 28.09 17.57
N PHE A 546 -4.86 27.96 16.57
CA PHE A 546 -4.80 26.86 15.61
C PHE A 546 -5.01 27.41 14.21
N ALA A 547 -3.92 27.45 13.43
CA ALA A 547 -4.05 27.59 11.99
C ALA A 547 -4.33 26.19 11.43
N LYS A 548 -5.44 26.03 10.71
CA LYS A 548 -5.67 24.83 9.88
C LYS A 548 -4.82 25.02 8.62
N TYR A 549 -3.55 24.60 8.67
CA TYR A 549 -2.64 24.72 7.53
C TYR A 549 -2.70 23.44 6.72
N ARG A 550 -3.19 23.50 5.47
CA ARG A 550 -3.39 22.29 4.63
C ARG A 550 -4.06 21.15 5.40
N GLU A 551 -5.09 21.48 6.17
CA GLU A 551 -5.86 20.55 7.00
C GLU A 551 -5.17 19.99 8.25
N GLU A 552 -3.91 20.34 8.50
CA GLU A 552 -3.17 19.94 9.70
C GLU A 552 -3.32 20.98 10.82
N LEU A 553 -3.49 20.50 12.07
CA LEU A 553 -3.44 21.34 13.27
C LEU A 553 -2.00 21.70 13.61
N ALA A 554 -1.65 22.98 13.51
CA ALA A 554 -0.35 23.52 13.88
C ALA A 554 -0.48 24.73 14.82
N ILE A 555 0.53 24.93 15.64
CA ILE A 555 0.65 26.07 16.56
C ILE A 555 1.74 27.01 16.05
N GLU A 556 1.42 28.30 15.95
CA GLU A 556 2.41 29.33 15.66
C GLU A 556 3.26 29.59 16.90
N PHE A 557 4.59 29.57 16.77
CA PHE A 557 5.48 29.95 17.86
C PHE A 557 6.21 31.25 17.55
N LEU A 558 6.32 32.09 18.58
CA LEU A 558 6.83 33.45 18.48
C LEU A 558 8.22 33.55 19.14
N ASN A 559 9.05 34.46 18.64
CA ASN A 559 10.25 34.86 19.37
C ASN A 559 9.90 35.75 20.56
N TYR A 560 10.89 36.09 21.37
CA TYR A 560 10.75 36.97 22.54
C TYR A 560 10.12 38.34 22.22
N ASN A 561 10.28 38.83 20.98
CA ASN A 561 9.67 40.08 20.51
C ASN A 561 8.21 39.92 20.03
N GLY A 562 7.61 38.74 20.19
CA GLY A 562 6.24 38.47 19.73
C GLY A 562 6.10 38.32 18.21
N LYS A 563 7.20 38.15 17.48
CA LYS A 563 7.18 37.92 16.03
C LYS A 563 7.13 36.43 15.74
N MET A 564 6.24 36.01 14.83
CA MET A 564 6.15 34.63 14.37
C MET A 564 7.50 34.14 13.87
N VAL A 565 7.91 32.96 14.32
CA VAL A 565 9.11 32.26 13.85
C VAL A 565 8.71 31.12 12.91
N GLY A 566 7.72 30.32 13.30
CA GLY A 566 7.32 29.17 12.51
C GLY A 566 6.11 28.44 13.08
N LEU A 567 5.95 27.20 12.61
CA LEU A 567 4.86 26.30 12.99
C LEU A 567 5.40 25.08 13.73
N ALA A 568 4.73 24.74 14.82
CA ALA A 568 4.94 23.53 15.62
C ALA A 568 3.78 22.55 15.42
N PHE A 569 4.11 21.30 15.16
CA PHE A 569 3.20 20.19 14.91
C PHE A 569 3.44 19.15 15.99
N PHE A 570 2.52 19.06 16.95
CA PHE A 570 2.60 18.07 18.03
C PHE A 570 2.23 16.70 17.51
N ASP A 571 2.85 15.65 18.05
CA ASP A 571 2.54 14.27 17.70
C ASP A 571 1.20 13.82 18.32
N GLU A 572 0.92 14.27 19.55
CA GLU A 572 -0.29 13.98 20.32
C GLU A 572 -1.14 15.25 20.52
N GLU A 573 -2.40 15.10 20.93
CA GLU A 573 -3.28 16.23 21.23
C GLU A 573 -2.69 17.10 22.35
N TYR A 574 -2.47 18.38 22.07
CA TYR A 574 -1.88 19.32 23.02
C TYR A 574 -2.90 19.74 24.08
N SER A 575 -2.73 19.26 25.32
CA SER A 575 -3.69 19.50 26.41
C SER A 575 -3.51 20.84 27.16
N GLY A 576 -2.80 21.82 26.59
CA GLY A 576 -2.83 23.21 27.10
C GLY A 576 -2.30 23.45 28.52
N GLY A 577 -1.37 22.63 29.02
CA GLY A 577 -0.81 22.76 30.37
C GLY A 577 0.19 23.92 30.51
N LYS A 578 0.00 24.78 31.52
CA LYS A 578 0.73 26.04 31.77
C LYS A 578 2.25 25.92 32.10
N GLU A 579 2.86 24.74 32.08
CA GLU A 579 4.20 24.52 32.67
C GLU A 579 5.24 23.80 31.79
N ARG A 580 4.92 23.47 30.53
CA ARG A 580 5.85 22.69 29.69
C ARG A 580 6.80 23.60 28.92
N SER A 581 8.07 23.64 29.34
CA SER A 581 9.14 24.35 28.62
C SER A 581 9.46 23.63 27.31
N LEU A 582 8.96 24.14 26.19
CA LEU A 582 9.21 23.57 24.86
C LEU A 582 10.53 24.07 24.29
N HIS A 583 11.33 23.11 23.82
CA HIS A 583 12.60 23.38 23.17
C HIS A 583 12.53 23.00 21.69
N TYR A 584 13.17 23.81 20.86
CA TYR A 584 13.19 23.68 19.41
C TYR A 584 14.63 23.38 18.99
N LEU A 585 14.83 22.21 18.37
CA LEU A 585 16.13 21.78 17.87
C LEU A 585 16.16 21.97 16.34
N GLN A 586 17.12 22.74 15.83
CA GLN A 586 17.35 22.83 14.39
C GLN A 586 18.03 21.55 13.88
N VAL A 587 17.38 20.82 12.97
CA VAL A 587 17.92 19.55 12.45
C VAL A 587 18.44 19.69 11.02
N VAL A 588 17.70 20.39 10.16
CA VAL A 588 18.12 20.68 8.78
C VAL A 588 17.79 22.09 8.38
N ARG A 589 18.57 22.66 7.47
CA ARG A 589 18.37 24.01 6.92
C ARG A 589 18.64 24.02 5.42
N ARG A 590 17.76 24.66 4.65
CA ARG A 590 17.96 24.87 3.21
C ARG A 590 19.14 25.82 2.97
N GLN A 591 20.06 25.42 2.09
CA GLN A 591 21.24 26.22 1.72
C GLN A 591 20.87 27.45 0.88
N MET A 592 19.91 27.31 -0.05
CA MET A 592 19.46 28.39 -0.93
C MET A 592 18.25 29.16 -0.39
N GLU A 593 18.12 30.42 -0.80
CA GLU A 593 17.02 31.29 -0.40
C GLU A 593 15.69 30.95 -1.11
N PRO A 594 14.53 31.06 -0.43
CA PRO A 594 14.36 31.40 0.98
C PRO A 594 14.78 30.28 1.94
N SER A 595 15.66 30.60 2.91
CA SER A 595 16.17 29.63 3.90
C SER A 595 15.06 29.18 4.84
N ARG A 596 14.59 27.93 4.64
CA ARG A 596 13.65 27.24 5.53
C ARG A 596 14.43 26.21 6.35
N TRP A 597 14.16 26.11 7.64
CA TRP A 597 14.69 25.04 8.48
C TRP A 597 13.58 24.15 9.03
N HIS A 598 13.94 22.90 9.31
CA HIS A 598 13.06 21.89 9.91
C HIS A 598 13.76 21.30 11.14
N GLY A 599 12.98 20.91 12.13
CA GLY A 599 13.49 20.57 13.44
C GLY A 599 12.54 19.75 14.29
N LEU A 600 12.99 19.47 15.51
CA LEU A 600 12.23 18.71 16.50
C LEU A 600 11.66 19.64 17.56
N LEU A 601 10.47 19.30 18.04
CA LEU A 601 9.90 19.84 19.26
C LEU A 601 10.21 18.89 20.40
N LEU A 602 10.85 19.41 21.44
CA LEU A 602 11.40 18.66 22.56
C LEU A 602 10.83 19.13 23.90
N GLU A 603 10.57 18.18 24.78
CA GLU A 603 10.11 18.41 26.16
C GLU A 603 11.14 17.86 27.16
N PRO A 604 11.59 18.63 28.17
CA PRO A 604 12.49 18.14 29.21
C PRO A 604 11.89 17.00 30.01
N THR A 605 12.71 16.01 30.35
CA THR A 605 12.31 14.86 31.20
C THR A 605 12.40 15.16 32.70
N GLY A 606 13.12 16.23 33.07
CA GLY A 606 13.54 16.52 34.45
C GLY A 606 15.00 16.15 34.72
N GLU A 607 15.61 15.30 33.90
CA GLU A 607 17.06 15.04 33.92
C GLU A 607 17.83 16.08 33.10
N THR A 608 19.07 16.37 33.52
CA THR A 608 19.91 17.38 32.87
C THR A 608 20.20 17.03 31.42
N ASN A 609 19.91 17.95 30.50
CA ASN A 609 20.10 17.80 29.05
C ASN A 609 19.43 16.56 28.45
N GLN A 610 18.36 16.07 29.06
CA GLN A 610 17.60 14.92 28.58
C GLN A 610 16.16 15.33 28.23
N PHE A 611 15.75 14.98 27.01
CA PHE A 611 14.48 15.41 26.42
C PHE A 611 13.71 14.22 25.84
N ARG A 612 12.40 14.42 25.64
CA ARG A 612 11.55 13.58 24.80
C ARG A 612 11.10 14.38 23.58
N ARG A 613 11.10 13.74 22.42
CA ARG A 613 10.49 14.30 21.21
C ARG A 613 8.97 14.26 21.36
N VAL A 614 8.33 15.40 21.12
CA VAL A 614 6.86 15.58 21.23
C VAL A 614 6.25 16.13 19.94
N GLY A 615 7.06 16.35 18.91
CA GLY A 615 6.59 16.82 17.63
C GLY A 615 7.69 17.27 16.68
N PHE A 616 7.23 17.88 15.60
CA PHE A 616 8.01 18.42 14.49
C PHE A 616 7.80 19.94 14.41
N CYS A 617 8.81 20.70 13.98
CA CYS A 617 8.65 22.13 13.74
C CYS A 617 9.37 22.60 12.47
N ARG A 618 8.88 23.70 11.87
CA ARG A 618 9.50 24.31 10.69
C ARG A 618 9.27 25.82 10.62
N THR A 619 10.08 26.51 9.84
CA THR A 619 9.84 27.92 9.46
C THR A 619 9.07 28.05 8.15
N GLU A 620 8.22 29.08 8.08
CA GLU A 620 7.57 29.51 6.84
C GLU A 620 8.44 30.51 6.04
N GLU A 621 8.04 30.85 4.81
CA GLU A 621 8.83 31.69 3.88
C GLU A 621 9.23 33.07 4.42
N PHE A 622 8.48 33.58 5.40
CA PHE A 622 8.78 34.80 6.15
C PHE A 622 8.26 34.59 7.59
N PRO A 623 8.99 34.82 8.71
CA PRO A 623 10.29 35.48 8.89
C PRO A 623 11.33 34.76 9.82
N SER A 624 12.54 35.34 9.92
CA SER A 624 13.66 35.01 10.84
C SER A 624 14.59 33.83 10.47
N ARG A 625 15.27 33.95 9.31
CA ARG A 625 16.38 33.07 8.83
C ARG A 625 17.43 32.75 9.90
N ASN A 626 17.71 33.72 10.77
CA ASN A 626 18.78 33.69 11.76
C ASN A 626 18.27 33.39 13.17
N TRP A 627 17.10 32.75 13.33
CA TRP A 627 16.57 32.51 14.67
C TRP A 627 17.54 31.69 15.54
N PHE A 628 18.32 30.79 14.95
CA PHE A 628 19.37 30.03 15.64
C PHE A 628 20.78 30.63 15.49
N ALA A 629 20.94 31.83 14.92
CA ALA A 629 22.29 32.38 14.66
C ALA A 629 23.08 32.65 15.94
N ASP A 630 22.39 33.08 16.99
CA ASP A 630 22.89 33.37 18.33
C ASP A 630 22.80 32.18 19.30
N ALA A 631 22.24 31.03 18.86
CA ALA A 631 22.26 29.82 19.66
C ALA A 631 23.62 29.11 19.55
N GLU A 632 24.19 28.78 20.71
CA GLU A 632 25.32 27.86 20.79
C GLU A 632 24.86 26.42 20.57
N GLU A 633 25.81 25.56 20.21
CA GLU A 633 25.53 24.13 20.08
C GLU A 633 25.61 23.45 21.44
N GLU A 634 24.55 22.72 21.78
CA GLU A 634 24.45 21.97 23.02
C GLU A 634 24.45 20.47 22.74
N THR A 635 25.03 19.69 23.65
CA THR A 635 24.92 18.22 23.60
C THR A 635 23.75 17.77 24.46
N ILE A 636 22.77 17.16 23.81
CA ILE A 636 21.53 16.69 24.44
C ILE A 636 21.32 15.20 24.21
N THR A 637 20.49 14.58 25.06
CA THR A 637 20.06 13.19 24.92
C THR A 637 18.55 13.15 24.73
N ILE A 638 18.07 12.46 23.70
CA ILE A 638 16.65 12.20 23.45
C ILE A 638 16.37 10.73 23.79
N VAL A 639 15.36 10.49 24.62
CA VAL A 639 14.99 9.15 25.12
C VAL A 639 13.61 8.69 24.67
#